data_AF-A0A0G2GFL5-F1
#
_entry.id   AF-A0A0G2GFL5-F1
#
_cell.length_a   1.000
_cell.length_b   1.000
_cell.length_c   1.000
_cell.angle_alpha   90.00
_cell.angle_beta   90.00
_cell.angle_gamma   90.00
#
_symmetry.space_group_name_H-M   'P 1'
#
loop_
_entity.id
_entity.type
_entity.pdbx_description
1 polymer ?
#
loop_
_entity_poly.entity_id
_entity_poly.type
_entity_poly.pdbx_seq_one_letter_code
_entity_poly.pdbx_strand_id
1 'polypeptide(L)'
;MEVDNYAPNEGQAPSPSDALQPKLQLPWSVKPPSTANPPQPLIFGATGHMGRSVAKAALNHNDPVCAVGRTHFNTMDSMAAWHSDSNRYMGTLCDVRVPDTVANVVESCIAHFGRLDVVANCSGFGVIGACEDQDEYEIRDQFETNFMGTLNIIQATLPYFREHNRGRYLIFSSTSGALGVPGLGPYCATKYAVEGLIESMLYEVDQFNIKATLVAPGHIRRDELPDPMADRLPPFGHFLVKPASEPYLSPSAPAAHAKRILHWIGTNQPTSVVKAAELTWQLAHCSFPPLRLLLGSYTVDSIRDRLRSIIEEIEEWKHLHFPPMEQDTPMSSKDESKEEKDEDQDEKGEGDEKDAGEANDEDKMEDEGFVPYLSVMQPSQDGDAPVIRDFLKWFNDQDGTTISPKIQLKDIQDAGRGLVATTDIEEGEDLFRIPRHLILDSQTSNLRQNLGDKLDGLDPWMSLILTLIYEKLQGDNSKWAPYIRLLPAKFDTLMFWSKEDLSELQASAVVGKIGKKNAESAFTSELLPIIRSHPDLFPLTQKKTQDEVIRRAHLAGSCVMAYAFDIEKDDQANDDSSFVTDDEDDPAKGMVPFADMLNADAEKNNAHLAQEDNYFTMKSTRPIVAGDEIFNTYGELPRSDLLRRYGYVADSYTQYDIAEVSLELIEDLAKSQGLTRKIIQKALAPVDEVGALDDGYALQRSDSHNIKDLIPTELLMVIKALCKEARAQEPGDPEEARIDGLYVSEISFLHIVLVNRIGEYATSLEEDSKFLESLTTDQGSATDSHTKQRRLKMALQVRIGEKEILHHARTVAEQWIKTRNAEFAEQGAKRKANDEPNGASGRPGKAAKSS
;
A
#
# COMPACT_ATOMS: atom_id res chain seq x y z
N MET A 1 -34.98 -35.51 -41.05
CA MET A 1 -34.85 -35.67 -39.59
C MET A 1 -34.40 -37.09 -39.36
N GLU A 2 -33.13 -37.27 -39.04
CA GLU A 2 -32.63 -38.23 -38.05
C GLU A 2 -31.12 -38.01 -37.91
N VAL A 3 -30.69 -38.24 -36.68
CA VAL A 3 -29.40 -37.92 -36.07
C VAL A 3 -28.44 -39.07 -36.37
N ASP A 4 -27.14 -38.79 -36.58
CA ASP A 4 -26.10 -39.65 -36.00
C ASP A 4 -24.67 -39.05 -36.03
N ASN A 5 -24.10 -39.00 -34.83
CA ASN A 5 -22.75 -39.36 -34.37
C ASN A 5 -21.50 -38.74 -35.00
N TYR A 6 -20.84 -37.89 -34.21
CA TYR A 6 -19.38 -37.76 -34.17
C TYR A 6 -18.89 -37.91 -32.72
N ALA A 7 -18.09 -38.95 -32.48
CA ALA A 7 -17.38 -39.17 -31.22
C ALA A 7 -16.09 -38.31 -31.17
N PRO A 8 -15.69 -37.78 -30.00
CA PRO A 8 -14.42 -37.07 -29.86
C PRO A 8 -13.27 -38.04 -29.54
N ASN A 9 -12.12 -37.75 -30.16
CA ASN A 9 -10.89 -38.51 -30.09
C ASN A 9 -10.17 -38.25 -28.74
N GLU A 10 -9.75 -39.31 -28.06
CA GLU A 10 -9.01 -39.28 -26.79
C GLU A 10 -7.60 -38.69 -27.00
N GLY A 11 -7.40 -37.46 -26.51
CA GLY A 11 -6.09 -36.86 -26.29
C GLY A 11 -5.73 -36.95 -24.80
N GLN A 12 -4.56 -37.49 -24.50
CA GLN A 12 -4.01 -37.74 -23.16
C GLN A 12 -4.26 -36.59 -22.17
N ALA A 13 -4.83 -36.93 -21.01
CA ALA A 13 -4.99 -36.00 -19.90
C ALA A 13 -3.60 -35.51 -19.41
N PRO A 14 -3.40 -34.19 -19.20
CA PRO A 14 -2.15 -33.68 -18.63
C PRO A 14 -1.98 -34.19 -17.20
N SER A 15 -0.73 -34.48 -16.81
CA SER A 15 -0.40 -34.95 -15.47
C SER A 15 -0.72 -33.87 -14.40
N PRO A 16 -1.05 -34.25 -13.16
CA PRO A 16 -1.47 -33.31 -12.11
C PRO A 16 -0.39 -32.29 -11.67
N SER A 17 0.82 -32.36 -12.21
CA SER A 17 1.97 -31.50 -11.86
C SER A 17 2.01 -30.16 -12.59
N ASP A 18 1.25 -29.97 -13.68
CA ASP A 18 1.30 -28.74 -14.49
C ASP A 18 0.24 -27.69 -14.09
N ALA A 19 -0.60 -27.98 -13.09
CA ALA A 19 -1.80 -27.20 -12.79
C ALA A 19 -1.63 -26.08 -11.74
N LEU A 20 -0.43 -25.83 -11.21
CA LEU A 20 -0.23 -24.89 -10.08
C LEU A 20 0.94 -23.91 -10.25
N GLN A 21 1.21 -23.45 -11.46
CA GLN A 21 1.88 -22.15 -11.65
C GLN A 21 0.79 -21.12 -12.02
N PRO A 22 0.70 -19.96 -11.34
CA PRO A 22 -0.18 -18.89 -11.79
C PRO A 22 0.23 -18.52 -13.22
N LYS A 23 -0.63 -18.84 -14.19
CA LYS A 23 -0.41 -18.45 -15.58
C LYS A 23 -0.38 -16.93 -15.60
N LEU A 24 0.71 -16.36 -16.09
CA LEU A 24 0.85 -14.93 -16.30
C LEU A 24 -0.18 -14.51 -17.37
N GLN A 25 -1.34 -14.04 -16.93
CA GLN A 25 -2.47 -13.75 -17.79
C GLN A 25 -3.11 -12.42 -17.40
N LEU A 26 -3.49 -11.62 -18.40
CA LEU A 26 -4.29 -10.43 -18.17
C LEU A 26 -5.66 -10.79 -17.56
N PRO A 27 -6.27 -9.90 -16.76
CA PRO A 27 -7.60 -10.12 -16.21
C PRO A 27 -8.65 -10.42 -17.28
N TRP A 28 -9.64 -11.27 -16.98
CA TRP A 28 -10.72 -11.57 -17.93
C TRP A 28 -11.53 -10.34 -18.34
N SER A 29 -11.57 -9.29 -17.51
CA SER A 29 -12.23 -8.01 -17.80
C SER A 29 -11.72 -7.35 -19.08
N VAL A 30 -10.46 -7.57 -19.48
CA VAL A 30 -9.91 -7.02 -20.73
C VAL A 30 -10.16 -7.89 -21.96
N LYS A 31 -10.80 -9.06 -21.78
CA LYS A 31 -10.95 -10.13 -22.80
C LYS A 31 -9.58 -10.52 -23.39
N PRO A 32 -8.76 -11.33 -22.67
CA PRO A 32 -7.43 -11.75 -23.11
C PRO A 32 -7.45 -12.53 -24.45
N PRO A 33 -6.29 -12.77 -25.09
CA PRO A 33 -6.22 -13.39 -26.42
C PRO A 33 -7.08 -14.64 -26.60
N SER A 34 -7.73 -14.75 -27.76
CA SER A 34 -8.44 -15.96 -28.20
C SER A 34 -7.95 -16.38 -29.58
N THR A 35 -8.08 -17.67 -29.91
CA THR A 35 -7.67 -18.24 -31.21
C THR A 35 -8.48 -17.73 -32.40
N ALA A 36 -9.49 -16.88 -32.18
CA ALA A 36 -10.44 -16.45 -33.20
C ALA A 36 -9.92 -15.30 -34.10
N ASN A 37 -8.87 -14.54 -33.72
CA ASN A 37 -8.35 -13.44 -34.54
C ASN A 37 -6.92 -13.00 -34.12
N PRO A 38 -5.84 -13.50 -34.76
CA PRO A 38 -4.48 -13.01 -34.50
C PRO A 38 -4.29 -11.56 -35.04
N PRO A 39 -3.72 -10.63 -34.26
CA PRO A 39 -3.34 -9.29 -34.68
C PRO A 39 -2.02 -9.30 -35.46
N GLN A 40 -1.81 -8.27 -36.28
CA GLN A 40 -0.57 -8.06 -37.02
C GLN A 40 0.24 -6.90 -36.43
N PRO A 41 1.29 -7.17 -35.62
CA PRO A 41 2.13 -6.14 -35.02
C PRO A 41 3.23 -5.58 -35.93
N LEU A 42 3.33 -4.25 -35.97
CA LEU A 42 4.48 -3.46 -36.41
C LEU A 42 5.25 -2.96 -35.19
N ILE A 43 6.52 -3.38 -35.05
CA ILE A 43 7.33 -3.14 -33.85
C ILE A 43 8.51 -2.22 -34.18
N PHE A 44 8.44 -0.97 -33.74
CA PHE A 44 9.56 -0.02 -33.77
C PHE A 44 10.52 -0.28 -32.62
N GLY A 45 11.84 -0.17 -32.87
CA GLY A 45 12.87 -0.48 -31.88
C GLY A 45 12.99 -1.98 -31.59
N ALA A 46 12.68 -2.83 -32.57
CA ALA A 46 12.66 -4.28 -32.41
C ALA A 46 14.02 -4.87 -32.02
N THR A 47 15.13 -4.19 -32.32
CA THR A 47 16.48 -4.66 -32.00
C THR A 47 16.93 -4.36 -30.57
N GLY A 48 16.21 -3.47 -29.87
CA GLY A 48 16.43 -3.10 -28.47
C GLY A 48 15.96 -4.16 -27.47
N HIS A 49 16.20 -3.93 -26.18
CA HIS A 49 15.96 -4.91 -25.11
C HIS A 49 14.50 -5.39 -25.06
N MET A 50 13.54 -4.48 -24.86
CA MET A 50 12.12 -4.83 -24.83
C MET A 50 11.57 -5.23 -26.20
N GLY A 51 11.90 -4.46 -27.24
CA GLY A 51 11.40 -4.69 -28.59
C GLY A 51 11.74 -6.08 -29.13
N ARG A 52 12.93 -6.60 -28.80
CA ARG A 52 13.37 -7.93 -29.22
C ARG A 52 12.53 -9.03 -28.57
N SER A 53 12.31 -8.94 -27.27
CA SER A 53 11.49 -9.92 -26.54
C SER A 53 10.03 -9.88 -26.97
N VAL A 54 9.47 -8.69 -27.25
CA VAL A 54 8.10 -8.55 -27.78
C VAL A 54 7.99 -9.17 -29.18
N ALA A 55 8.96 -8.92 -30.07
CA ALA A 55 8.97 -9.54 -31.40
C ALA A 55 9.07 -11.07 -31.33
N LYS A 56 9.92 -11.60 -30.44
CA LYS A 56 10.02 -13.05 -30.20
C LYS A 56 8.73 -13.65 -29.64
N ALA A 57 8.10 -12.99 -28.67
CA ALA A 57 6.84 -13.45 -28.09
C ALA A 57 5.74 -13.55 -29.16
N ALA A 58 5.57 -12.50 -29.97
CA ALA A 58 4.60 -12.49 -31.08
C ALA A 58 4.87 -13.60 -32.10
N LEU A 59 6.14 -13.79 -32.53
CA LEU A 59 6.50 -14.87 -33.45
C LEU A 59 6.25 -16.27 -32.87
N ASN A 60 6.50 -16.46 -31.57
CA ASN A 60 6.25 -17.73 -30.88
C ASN A 60 4.75 -18.07 -30.79
N HIS A 61 3.89 -17.06 -30.73
CA HIS A 61 2.43 -17.21 -30.78
C HIS A 61 1.87 -17.27 -32.21
N ASN A 62 2.74 -17.32 -33.22
CA ASN A 62 2.43 -17.39 -34.65
C ASN A 62 1.81 -16.12 -35.26
N ASP A 63 1.98 -14.96 -34.62
CA ASP A 63 1.59 -13.68 -35.21
C ASP A 63 2.58 -13.26 -36.32
N PRO A 64 2.11 -12.61 -37.39
CA PRO A 64 2.99 -12.00 -38.37
C PRO A 64 3.61 -10.70 -37.81
N VAL A 65 4.92 -10.58 -37.85
CA VAL A 65 5.66 -9.46 -37.25
C VAL A 65 6.41 -8.65 -38.30
N CYS A 66 6.16 -7.34 -38.35
CA CYS A 66 7.09 -6.39 -38.96
C CYS A 66 8.05 -5.84 -37.90
N ALA A 67 9.31 -6.27 -37.92
CA ALA A 67 10.34 -5.83 -36.97
C ALA A 67 11.20 -4.72 -37.58
N VAL A 68 11.26 -3.57 -36.92
CA VAL A 68 11.99 -2.39 -37.38
C VAL A 68 13.24 -2.17 -36.54
N GLY A 69 14.40 -2.30 -37.17
CA GLY A 69 15.71 -1.96 -36.61
C GLY A 69 16.06 -0.48 -36.79
N ARG A 70 17.16 -0.04 -36.16
CA ARG A 70 17.62 1.35 -36.23
C ARG A 70 18.59 1.52 -37.39
N THR A 71 18.33 2.51 -38.26
CA THR A 71 19.26 2.90 -39.33
C THR A 71 20.65 3.22 -38.75
N HIS A 72 21.71 2.87 -39.48
CA HIS A 72 23.12 3.02 -39.09
C HIS A 72 23.64 2.11 -37.97
N PHE A 73 22.77 1.44 -37.21
CA PHE A 73 23.16 0.44 -36.21
C PHE A 73 22.86 -0.99 -36.65
N ASN A 74 21.88 -1.16 -37.53
CA ASN A 74 21.49 -2.46 -38.08
C ASN A 74 21.58 -2.44 -39.61
N THR A 75 21.67 -3.63 -40.21
CA THR A 75 21.66 -3.83 -41.68
C THR A 75 20.41 -4.61 -42.10
N MET A 76 19.98 -4.42 -43.35
CA MET A 76 18.84 -5.19 -43.89
C MET A 76 19.10 -6.70 -43.82
N ASP A 77 20.33 -7.14 -44.09
CA ASP A 77 20.72 -8.55 -43.99
C ASP A 77 20.59 -9.08 -42.56
N SER A 78 21.00 -8.29 -41.55
CA SER A 78 20.86 -8.66 -40.14
C SER A 78 19.39 -8.77 -39.72
N MET A 79 18.53 -7.88 -40.22
CA MET A 79 17.09 -7.94 -39.93
C MET A 79 16.46 -9.15 -40.64
N ALA A 80 16.75 -9.37 -41.92
CA ALA A 80 16.22 -10.50 -42.68
C ALA A 80 16.58 -11.87 -42.07
N ALA A 81 17.72 -11.97 -41.38
CA ALA A 81 18.19 -13.19 -40.76
C ALA A 81 17.42 -13.62 -39.48
N TRP A 82 16.54 -12.79 -38.93
CA TRP A 82 15.83 -13.09 -37.68
C TRP A 82 14.79 -14.21 -37.80
N HIS A 83 14.15 -14.35 -38.96
CA HIS A 83 13.14 -15.36 -39.20
C HIS A 83 12.98 -15.65 -40.70
N SER A 84 12.91 -16.92 -41.08
CA SER A 84 12.97 -17.34 -42.49
C SER A 84 11.61 -17.35 -43.22
N ASP A 85 10.50 -17.38 -42.48
CA ASP A 85 9.15 -17.40 -43.07
C ASP A 85 8.71 -15.97 -43.41
N SER A 86 8.75 -15.63 -44.70
CA SER A 86 8.36 -14.31 -45.20
C SER A 86 6.88 -14.01 -45.03
N ASN A 87 6.01 -15.01 -44.85
CA ASN A 87 4.58 -14.77 -44.60
C ASN A 87 4.31 -14.34 -43.15
N ARG A 88 5.26 -14.59 -42.24
CA ARG A 88 5.14 -14.26 -40.81
C ARG A 88 6.16 -13.23 -40.34
N TYR A 89 7.11 -12.84 -41.17
CA TYR A 89 8.16 -11.91 -40.76
C TYR A 89 8.59 -10.98 -41.88
N MET A 90 8.69 -9.69 -41.55
CA MET A 90 9.34 -8.68 -42.36
C MET A 90 10.33 -7.90 -41.49
N GLY A 91 11.61 -7.97 -41.82
CA GLY A 91 12.65 -7.16 -41.19
C GLY A 91 12.91 -5.90 -42.01
N THR A 92 12.89 -4.73 -41.38
CA THR A 92 13.16 -3.44 -42.04
C THR A 92 13.93 -2.48 -41.12
N LEU A 93 14.29 -1.31 -41.63
CA LEU A 93 15.06 -0.28 -40.92
C LEU A 93 14.33 1.06 -40.97
N CYS A 94 14.45 1.82 -39.88
CA CYS A 94 13.89 3.15 -39.77
C CYS A 94 14.80 4.03 -38.90
N ASP A 95 14.81 5.34 -39.19
CA ASP A 95 15.18 6.35 -38.20
C ASP A 95 13.89 7.07 -37.80
N VAL A 96 13.38 6.80 -36.60
CA VAL A 96 12.08 7.34 -36.15
C VAL A 96 12.06 8.87 -36.13
N ARG A 97 13.23 9.52 -36.08
CA ARG A 97 13.38 10.98 -36.16
C ARG A 97 13.05 11.55 -37.54
N VAL A 98 13.05 10.71 -38.58
CA VAL A 98 12.84 11.11 -39.98
C VAL A 98 11.47 10.61 -40.46
N PRO A 99 10.45 11.50 -40.58
CA PRO A 99 9.06 11.10 -40.90
C PRO A 99 8.93 10.25 -42.16
N ASP A 100 9.66 10.58 -43.22
CA ASP A 100 9.61 9.85 -44.49
C ASP A 100 10.05 8.38 -44.34
N THR A 101 11.02 8.10 -43.46
CA THR A 101 11.47 6.71 -43.24
C THR A 101 10.43 5.90 -42.47
N VAL A 102 9.70 6.55 -41.56
CA VAL A 102 8.59 5.94 -40.82
C VAL A 102 7.44 5.62 -41.78
N ALA A 103 7.05 6.58 -42.62
CA ALA A 103 6.00 6.40 -43.63
C ALA A 103 6.32 5.22 -44.58
N ASN A 104 7.55 5.16 -45.10
CA ASN A 104 8.00 4.06 -45.97
C ASN A 104 7.88 2.69 -45.30
N VAL A 105 8.20 2.59 -44.00
CA VAL A 105 8.06 1.35 -43.22
C VAL A 105 6.61 0.93 -43.06
N VAL A 106 5.72 1.89 -42.76
CA VAL A 106 4.28 1.64 -42.63
C VAL A 106 3.68 1.16 -43.95
N GLU A 107 3.98 1.86 -45.06
CA GLU A 107 3.55 1.47 -46.39
C GLU A 107 4.06 0.08 -46.79
N SER A 108 5.34 -0.21 -46.52
CA SER A 108 5.92 -1.53 -46.78
C SER A 108 5.26 -2.63 -45.96
N CYS A 109 4.96 -2.36 -44.68
CA CYS A 109 4.28 -3.32 -43.79
C CYS A 109 2.88 -3.66 -44.31
N ILE A 110 2.11 -2.64 -44.70
CA ILE A 110 0.76 -2.82 -45.24
C ILE A 110 0.82 -3.52 -46.60
N ALA A 111 1.77 -3.17 -47.47
CA ALA A 111 1.94 -3.82 -48.76
C ALA A 111 2.31 -5.31 -48.63
N HIS A 112 3.13 -5.65 -47.63
CA HIS A 112 3.60 -7.01 -47.40
C HIS A 112 2.55 -7.91 -46.74
N PHE A 113 1.87 -7.43 -45.69
CA PHE A 113 0.92 -8.24 -44.92
C PHE A 113 -0.57 -7.99 -45.24
N GLY A 114 -0.86 -6.93 -45.99
CA GLY A 114 -2.22 -6.55 -46.42
C GLY A 114 -3.06 -5.84 -45.35
N ARG A 115 -2.63 -5.83 -44.08
CA ARG A 115 -3.26 -5.09 -42.99
C ARG A 115 -2.25 -4.67 -41.93
N LEU A 116 -2.66 -3.79 -41.04
CA LEU A 116 -1.92 -3.39 -39.84
C LEU A 116 -2.93 -3.26 -38.69
N ASP A 117 -2.70 -3.94 -37.56
CA ASP A 117 -3.64 -3.88 -36.42
C ASP A 117 -3.01 -3.26 -35.17
N VAL A 118 -1.71 -3.48 -34.97
CA VAL A 118 -1.01 -3.08 -33.74
C VAL A 118 0.30 -2.39 -34.11
N VAL A 119 0.56 -1.25 -33.48
CA VAL A 119 1.85 -0.54 -33.54
C VAL A 119 2.45 -0.54 -32.14
N ALA A 120 3.54 -1.28 -31.96
CA ALA A 120 4.33 -1.25 -30.74
C ALA A 120 5.54 -0.34 -30.93
N ASN A 121 5.63 0.74 -30.15
CA ASN A 121 6.81 1.60 -30.17
C ASN A 121 7.70 1.31 -28.96
N CYS A 122 8.76 0.54 -29.18
CA CYS A 122 9.81 0.25 -28.21
C CYS A 122 11.06 1.10 -28.45
N SER A 123 10.99 2.12 -29.32
CA SER A 123 12.12 3.00 -29.59
C SER A 123 12.30 4.01 -28.45
N GLY A 124 13.56 4.27 -28.12
CA GLY A 124 13.93 5.28 -27.16
C GLY A 124 15.22 4.97 -26.44
N PHE A 125 15.82 6.02 -25.88
CA PHE A 125 17.05 5.95 -25.11
C PHE A 125 17.07 7.07 -24.07
N GLY A 126 17.95 6.94 -23.08
CA GLY A 126 18.16 7.97 -22.07
C GLY A 126 19.63 8.24 -21.84
N VAL A 127 19.92 9.36 -21.18
CA VAL A 127 21.26 9.70 -20.71
C VAL A 127 21.23 9.82 -19.18
N ILE A 128 22.11 9.06 -18.53
CA ILE A 128 22.35 9.08 -17.09
C ILE A 128 23.46 10.09 -16.80
N GLY A 129 23.12 11.10 -16.03
CA GLY A 129 24.02 12.17 -15.60
C GLY A 129 23.22 13.30 -14.96
N ALA A 130 23.88 14.16 -14.18
CA ALA A 130 23.25 15.38 -13.69
C ALA A 130 22.69 16.19 -14.87
N CYS A 131 21.60 16.95 -14.65
CA CYS A 131 21.02 17.76 -15.74
C CYS A 131 22.03 18.74 -16.34
N GLU A 132 22.93 19.28 -15.52
CA GLU A 132 24.01 20.18 -15.94
C GLU A 132 25.13 19.47 -16.74
N ASP A 133 25.32 18.16 -16.53
CA ASP A 133 26.40 17.38 -17.15
C ASP A 133 26.01 16.77 -18.51
N GLN A 134 24.76 16.94 -18.94
CA GLN A 134 24.27 16.42 -20.22
C GLN A 134 24.48 17.44 -21.34
N ASP A 135 25.02 16.98 -22.47
CA ASP A 135 25.26 17.88 -23.58
C ASP A 135 23.94 18.26 -24.27
N GLU A 136 23.83 19.50 -24.74
CA GLU A 136 22.60 20.00 -25.40
C GLU A 136 22.14 19.10 -26.57
N TYR A 137 23.08 18.58 -27.36
CA TYR A 137 22.73 17.71 -28.49
C TYR A 137 22.16 16.36 -28.04
N GLU A 138 22.56 15.83 -26.88
CA GLU A 138 22.03 14.58 -26.33
C GLU A 138 20.64 14.80 -25.74
N ILE A 139 20.41 15.95 -25.11
CA ILE A 139 19.09 16.37 -24.62
C ILE A 139 18.13 16.45 -25.82
N ARG A 140 18.52 17.15 -26.89
CA ARG A 140 17.73 17.23 -28.12
C ARG A 140 17.50 15.86 -28.74
N ASP A 141 18.53 15.02 -28.86
CA ASP A 141 18.39 13.70 -29.48
C ASP A 141 17.47 12.75 -28.70
N GLN A 142 17.41 12.89 -27.36
CA GLN A 142 16.41 12.21 -26.52
C GLN A 142 14.99 12.66 -26.89
N PHE A 143 14.73 13.96 -27.04
CA PHE A 143 13.41 14.46 -27.47
C PHE A 143 13.08 14.04 -28.90
N GLU A 144 14.02 14.15 -29.84
CA GLU A 144 13.84 13.76 -31.23
C GLU A 144 13.50 12.26 -31.35
N THR A 145 14.15 11.41 -30.56
CA THR A 145 13.90 9.97 -30.61
C THR A 145 12.67 9.56 -29.81
N ASN A 146 12.60 9.94 -28.53
CA ASN A 146 11.57 9.44 -27.62
C ASN A 146 10.21 10.09 -27.88
N PHE A 147 10.18 11.40 -28.16
CA PHE A 147 8.94 12.15 -28.34
C PHE A 147 8.60 12.35 -29.83
N MET A 148 9.45 13.06 -30.59
CA MET A 148 9.17 13.33 -32.01
C MET A 148 9.08 12.03 -32.81
N GLY A 149 9.93 11.05 -32.52
CA GLY A 149 9.85 9.72 -33.14
C GLY A 149 8.52 9.01 -32.87
N THR A 150 8.02 9.08 -31.63
CA THR A 150 6.69 8.55 -31.28
C THR A 150 5.59 9.28 -32.05
N LEU A 151 5.66 10.62 -32.12
CA LEU A 151 4.69 11.43 -32.86
C LEU A 151 4.69 11.12 -34.35
N ASN A 152 5.87 10.96 -34.97
CA ASN A 152 6.01 10.59 -36.38
C ASN A 152 5.35 9.23 -36.67
N ILE A 153 5.55 8.24 -35.80
CA ILE A 153 4.91 6.92 -35.90
C ILE A 153 3.39 7.05 -35.84
N ILE A 154 2.87 7.83 -34.89
CA ILE A 154 1.44 8.06 -34.76
C ILE A 154 0.89 8.75 -36.01
N GLN A 155 1.49 9.85 -36.45
CA GLN A 155 1.03 10.60 -37.62
C GLN A 155 1.03 9.75 -38.91
N ALA A 156 2.00 8.86 -39.07
CA ALA A 156 2.08 7.95 -40.23
C ALA A 156 1.04 6.82 -40.19
N THR A 157 0.60 6.39 -39.02
CA THR A 157 -0.27 5.19 -38.86
C THR A 157 -1.72 5.53 -38.52
N LEU A 158 -1.96 6.65 -37.85
CA LEU A 158 -3.27 7.03 -37.36
C LEU A 158 -4.32 7.24 -38.48
N PRO A 159 -3.99 7.84 -39.65
CA PRO A 159 -4.93 7.92 -40.76
C PRO A 159 -5.43 6.55 -41.21
N TYR A 160 -4.55 5.56 -41.28
CA TYR A 160 -4.89 4.19 -41.65
C TYR A 160 -5.82 3.54 -40.61
N PHE A 161 -5.50 3.65 -39.31
CA PHE A 161 -6.34 3.13 -38.24
C PHE A 161 -7.72 3.80 -38.20
N ARG A 162 -7.77 5.10 -38.43
CA ARG A 162 -9.02 5.88 -38.49
C ARG A 162 -9.90 5.43 -39.65
N GLU A 163 -9.34 5.23 -40.84
CA GLU A 163 -10.08 4.75 -42.01
C GLU A 163 -10.67 3.34 -41.79
N HIS A 164 -9.94 2.49 -41.06
CA HIS A 164 -10.37 1.10 -40.78
C HIS A 164 -11.22 0.95 -39.51
N ASN A 165 -11.44 2.05 -38.76
CA ASN A 165 -12.19 2.08 -37.50
C ASN A 165 -11.69 1.04 -36.48
N ARG A 166 -10.37 0.83 -36.46
CA ARG A 166 -9.67 -0.10 -35.55
C ARG A 166 -8.18 0.18 -35.56
N GLY A 167 -7.54 -0.05 -34.42
CA GLY A 167 -6.09 -0.02 -34.29
C GLY A 167 -5.67 -0.02 -32.84
N ARG A 168 -4.44 -0.44 -32.57
CA ARG A 168 -3.90 -0.45 -31.21
C ARG A 168 -2.47 0.08 -31.17
N TYR A 169 -2.21 0.99 -30.25
CA TYR A 169 -0.86 1.44 -29.94
C TYR A 169 -0.37 0.84 -28.61
N LEU A 170 0.83 0.27 -28.63
CA LEU A 170 1.55 -0.14 -27.42
C LEU A 170 2.80 0.73 -27.33
N ILE A 171 2.73 1.82 -26.58
CA ILE A 171 3.79 2.83 -26.51
C ILE A 171 4.60 2.59 -25.25
N PHE A 172 5.89 2.32 -25.40
CA PHE A 172 6.77 2.12 -24.25
C PHE A 172 7.13 3.46 -23.61
N SER A 173 6.49 3.72 -22.48
CA SER A 173 6.85 4.76 -21.53
C SER A 173 7.97 4.24 -20.61
N SER A 174 7.92 4.58 -19.33
CA SER A 174 8.81 4.15 -18.27
C SER A 174 8.18 4.54 -16.93
N THR A 175 8.64 3.95 -15.82
CA THR A 175 8.41 4.54 -14.48
C THR A 175 8.76 6.04 -14.46
N SER A 176 9.80 6.45 -15.21
CA SER A 176 10.20 7.86 -15.39
C SER A 176 9.22 8.74 -16.18
N GLY A 177 8.13 8.19 -16.72
CA GLY A 177 7.01 8.95 -17.29
C GLY A 177 5.99 9.42 -16.26
N ALA A 178 6.04 8.87 -15.05
CA ALA A 178 5.11 9.19 -13.96
C ALA A 178 5.80 9.79 -12.72
N LEU A 179 7.14 9.67 -12.61
CA LEU A 179 7.93 10.30 -11.55
C LEU A 179 9.31 10.77 -12.02
N GLY A 180 9.83 11.80 -11.37
CA GLY A 180 11.19 12.31 -11.60
C GLY A 180 12.25 11.42 -10.94
N VAL A 181 13.32 11.08 -11.68
CA VAL A 181 14.43 10.27 -11.16
C VAL A 181 15.73 11.08 -11.20
N PRO A 182 16.42 11.27 -10.05
CA PRO A 182 17.68 11.99 -10.03
C PRO A 182 18.75 11.35 -10.93
N GLY A 183 19.36 12.17 -11.79
CA GLY A 183 20.30 11.72 -12.82
C GLY A 183 19.65 11.32 -14.16
N LEU A 184 18.34 11.49 -14.32
CA LEU A 184 17.58 11.21 -15.56
C LEU A 184 16.68 12.37 -16.01
N GLY A 185 16.90 13.60 -15.54
CA GLY A 185 15.98 14.74 -15.75
C GLY A 185 15.48 14.91 -17.19
N PRO A 186 16.36 15.08 -18.21
CA PRO A 186 15.94 15.16 -19.61
C PRO A 186 15.18 13.93 -20.10
N TYR A 187 15.60 12.71 -19.73
CA TYR A 187 14.90 11.49 -20.07
C TYR A 187 13.48 11.44 -19.49
N CYS A 188 13.33 11.76 -18.19
CA CYS A 188 12.02 11.90 -17.54
C CYS A 188 11.14 12.87 -18.31
N ALA A 189 11.64 14.07 -18.64
CA ALA A 189 10.88 15.06 -19.40
C ALA A 189 10.36 14.51 -20.73
N THR A 190 11.18 13.75 -21.48
CA THR A 190 10.70 13.10 -22.72
C THR A 190 9.61 12.07 -22.49
N LYS A 191 9.66 11.31 -21.38
CA LYS A 191 8.66 10.28 -21.07
C LYS A 191 7.36 10.88 -20.53
N TYR A 192 7.41 11.95 -19.74
CA TYR A 192 6.23 12.76 -19.40
C TYR A 192 5.57 13.33 -20.65
N ALA A 193 6.35 13.86 -21.61
CA ALA A 193 5.81 14.37 -22.87
C ALA A 193 5.10 13.27 -23.70
N VAL A 194 5.65 12.06 -23.71
CA VAL A 194 5.01 10.90 -24.36
C VAL A 194 3.71 10.52 -23.65
N GLU A 195 3.69 10.45 -22.32
CA GLU A 195 2.48 10.17 -21.52
C GLU A 195 1.36 11.17 -21.84
N GLY A 196 1.66 12.47 -21.79
CA GLY A 196 0.70 13.53 -22.10
C GLY A 196 0.20 13.49 -23.54
N LEU A 197 1.08 13.19 -24.52
CA LEU A 197 0.69 13.02 -25.92
C LEU A 197 -0.33 11.89 -26.10
N ILE A 198 -0.05 10.71 -25.53
CA ILE A 198 -0.93 9.55 -25.70
C ILE A 198 -2.25 9.71 -24.95
N GLU A 199 -2.20 10.25 -23.74
CA GLU A 199 -3.41 10.52 -22.94
C GLU A 199 -4.34 11.51 -23.64
N SER A 200 -3.80 12.63 -24.15
CA SER A 200 -4.58 13.59 -24.93
C SER A 200 -5.14 12.99 -26.21
N MET A 201 -4.31 12.28 -26.99
CA MET A 201 -4.73 11.68 -28.26
C MET A 201 -5.87 10.68 -28.07
N LEU A 202 -5.89 9.92 -26.97
CA LEU A 202 -6.91 8.90 -26.76
C LEU A 202 -8.33 9.46 -26.71
N TYR A 203 -8.51 10.65 -26.13
CA TYR A 203 -9.81 11.33 -26.15
C TYR A 203 -10.27 11.69 -27.57
N GLU A 204 -9.35 12.00 -28.48
CA GLU A 204 -9.66 12.36 -29.87
C GLU A 204 -10.05 11.14 -30.72
N VAL A 205 -9.38 10.00 -30.48
CA VAL A 205 -9.43 8.83 -31.36
C VAL A 205 -10.37 7.72 -30.89
N ASP A 206 -10.92 7.81 -29.68
CA ASP A 206 -11.80 6.78 -29.10
C ASP A 206 -13.03 6.48 -29.99
N GLN A 207 -13.60 7.53 -30.60
CA GLN A 207 -14.72 7.41 -31.55
C GLN A 207 -14.42 6.55 -32.79
N PHE A 208 -13.14 6.36 -33.12
CA PHE A 208 -12.67 5.52 -34.23
C PHE A 208 -12.28 4.11 -33.79
N ASN A 209 -12.62 3.72 -32.56
CA ASN A 209 -12.28 2.43 -31.95
C ASN A 209 -10.76 2.12 -32.03
N ILE A 210 -9.96 3.18 -31.90
CA ILE A 210 -8.49 3.10 -31.79
C ILE A 210 -8.16 3.14 -30.31
N LYS A 211 -7.31 2.21 -29.86
CA LYS A 211 -6.92 2.07 -28.45
C LYS A 211 -5.41 2.28 -28.31
N ALA A 212 -4.97 2.76 -27.16
CA ALA A 212 -3.55 2.91 -26.87
C ALA A 212 -3.28 2.52 -25.41
N THR A 213 -2.09 1.96 -25.18
CA THR A 213 -1.59 1.64 -23.85
C THR A 213 -0.16 2.14 -23.72
N LEU A 214 0.08 2.89 -22.65
CA LEU A 214 1.38 3.25 -22.14
C LEU A 214 1.92 2.08 -21.33
N VAL A 215 2.88 1.37 -21.90
CA VAL A 215 3.58 0.29 -21.22
C VAL A 215 4.68 0.93 -20.38
N ALA A 216 4.56 0.88 -19.06
CA ALA A 216 5.47 1.50 -18.10
C ALA A 216 6.33 0.41 -17.42
N PRO A 217 7.48 0.05 -18.03
CA PRO A 217 8.42 -0.87 -17.42
C PRO A 217 9.20 -0.21 -16.28
N GLY A 218 9.42 -0.97 -15.21
CA GLY A 218 10.41 -0.67 -14.19
C GLY A 218 11.76 -1.27 -14.51
N HIS A 219 12.44 -1.75 -13.48
CA HIS A 219 13.71 -2.45 -13.63
C HIS A 219 13.50 -3.85 -14.24
N ILE A 220 13.89 -4.02 -15.51
CA ILE A 220 13.66 -5.25 -16.29
C ILE A 220 14.95 -6.08 -16.50
N ARG A 221 14.87 -7.37 -16.13
CA ARG A 221 15.96 -8.34 -16.18
C ARG A 221 15.99 -9.05 -17.52
N ARG A 222 17.18 -9.14 -18.11
CA ARG A 222 17.41 -9.92 -19.31
C ARG A 222 17.61 -11.40 -18.95
N ASP A 223 16.55 -12.17 -19.13
CA ASP A 223 16.53 -13.61 -18.79
C ASP A 223 16.68 -14.52 -20.02
N GLU A 224 16.83 -13.92 -21.20
CA GLU A 224 17.05 -14.65 -22.44
C GLU A 224 18.51 -15.12 -22.54
N LEU A 225 18.70 -16.37 -23.00
CA LEU A 225 20.02 -16.88 -23.34
C LEU A 225 20.74 -15.93 -24.32
N PRO A 226 22.05 -15.66 -24.14
CA PRO A 226 22.80 -14.83 -25.07
C PRO A 226 22.72 -15.44 -26.47
N ASP A 227 22.15 -14.70 -27.42
CA ASP A 227 22.12 -15.10 -28.82
C ASP A 227 23.55 -15.06 -29.38
N PRO A 228 24.11 -16.19 -29.87
CA PRO A 228 25.46 -16.23 -30.40
C PRO A 228 25.65 -15.38 -31.67
N MET A 229 24.57 -14.98 -32.35
CA MET A 229 24.60 -14.11 -33.54
C MET A 229 24.38 -12.63 -33.23
N ALA A 230 24.06 -12.25 -31.99
CA ALA A 230 23.85 -10.86 -31.61
C ALA A 230 25.12 -10.26 -31.00
N ASP A 231 25.55 -9.11 -31.51
CA ASP A 231 26.48 -8.24 -30.78
C ASP A 231 26.02 -8.11 -29.33
N ARG A 232 26.96 -8.17 -28.38
CA ARG A 232 26.70 -8.03 -26.95
C ARG A 232 26.07 -6.66 -26.71
N LEU A 233 24.74 -6.59 -26.75
CA LEU A 233 24.00 -5.44 -26.25
C LEU A 233 24.50 -5.18 -24.82
N PRO A 234 24.88 -3.95 -24.47
CA PRO A 234 25.24 -3.62 -23.09
C PRO A 234 24.10 -4.06 -22.17
N PRO A 235 24.37 -4.51 -20.94
CA PRO A 235 23.35 -4.97 -20.00
C PRO A 235 22.17 -3.99 -19.83
N PHE A 236 22.40 -2.71 -20.15
CA PHE A 236 21.43 -1.61 -20.08
C PHE A 236 21.43 -0.76 -21.36
N GLY A 237 21.58 -1.39 -22.53
CA GLY A 237 21.96 -0.79 -23.81
C GLY A 237 21.10 0.33 -24.43
N HIS A 238 20.17 0.92 -23.68
CA HIS A 238 19.48 2.16 -24.07
C HIS A 238 19.87 3.38 -23.20
N PHE A 239 20.73 3.22 -22.18
CA PHE A 239 21.26 4.35 -21.41
C PHE A 239 22.72 4.64 -21.76
N LEU A 240 23.02 5.91 -22.03
CA LEU A 240 24.38 6.44 -22.06
C LEU A 240 24.73 6.98 -20.68
N VAL A 241 25.93 6.74 -20.17
CA VAL A 241 26.35 7.22 -18.84
C VAL A 241 27.41 8.30 -19.00
N LYS A 242 27.12 9.51 -18.50
CA LYS A 242 28.06 10.64 -18.51
C LYS A 242 29.00 10.58 -17.30
N PRO A 243 30.24 11.06 -17.44
CA PRO A 243 31.08 11.35 -16.29
C PRO A 243 30.44 12.49 -15.49
N ALA A 244 30.48 12.40 -14.16
CA ALA A 244 29.98 13.46 -13.28
C ALA A 244 30.98 14.61 -13.21
N SER A 245 30.52 15.86 -13.26
CA SER A 245 31.35 17.03 -12.94
C SER A 245 31.63 17.13 -11.44
N GLU A 246 32.55 18.02 -11.06
CA GLU A 246 33.06 18.14 -9.68
C GLU A 246 31.94 18.27 -8.61
N PRO A 247 30.87 19.08 -8.79
CA PRO A 247 29.78 19.17 -7.81
C PRO A 247 29.01 17.84 -7.61
N TYR A 248 28.96 17.00 -8.64
CA TYR A 248 28.18 15.75 -8.65
C TYR A 248 29.05 14.49 -8.52
N LEU A 249 30.37 14.65 -8.34
CA LEU A 249 31.32 13.54 -8.33
C LEU A 249 31.23 12.69 -7.05
N SER A 250 30.64 13.23 -5.98
CA SER A 250 30.46 12.50 -4.71
C SER A 250 29.67 11.20 -4.93
N PRO A 251 30.12 10.06 -4.37
CA PRO A 251 29.38 8.79 -4.44
C PRO A 251 27.94 8.88 -3.91
N SER A 252 27.68 9.77 -2.94
CA SER A 252 26.36 10.02 -2.34
C SER A 252 25.54 11.08 -3.08
N ALA A 253 26.09 11.73 -4.11
CA ALA A 253 25.39 12.79 -4.83
C ALA A 253 24.03 12.27 -5.33
N PRO A 254 22.93 13.01 -5.14
CA PRO A 254 21.62 12.63 -5.66
C PRO A 254 21.65 12.41 -7.17
N ALA A 255 22.40 13.23 -7.92
CA ALA A 255 22.56 13.09 -9.38
C ALA A 255 23.18 11.74 -9.82
N ALA A 256 23.90 11.05 -8.92
CA ALA A 256 24.44 9.71 -9.19
C ALA A 256 23.44 8.58 -8.88
N HIS A 257 22.21 8.89 -8.44
CA HIS A 257 21.18 7.89 -8.09
C HIS A 257 20.89 6.94 -9.26
N ALA A 258 20.53 7.44 -10.45
CA ALA A 258 20.26 6.58 -11.61
C ALA A 258 21.46 5.69 -11.98
N LYS A 259 22.69 6.18 -11.80
CA LYS A 259 23.91 5.38 -12.01
C LYS A 259 24.07 4.28 -10.96
N ARG A 260 23.77 4.55 -9.69
CA ARG A 260 23.76 3.55 -8.61
C ARG A 260 22.69 2.50 -8.84
N ILE A 261 21.49 2.93 -9.20
CA ILE A 261 20.37 2.07 -9.57
C ILE A 261 20.77 1.18 -10.74
N LEU A 262 21.37 1.72 -11.81
CA LEU A 262 21.87 0.93 -12.94
C LEU A 262 22.84 -0.19 -12.50
N HIS A 263 23.76 0.12 -11.60
CA HIS A 263 24.71 -0.86 -11.06
C HIS A 263 24.01 -1.94 -10.20
N TRP A 264 23.07 -1.53 -9.36
CA TRP A 264 22.28 -2.41 -8.51
C TRP A 264 21.36 -3.34 -9.31
N ILE A 265 20.68 -2.79 -10.32
CA ILE A 265 19.81 -3.51 -11.28
C ILE A 265 20.59 -4.66 -11.94
N GLY A 266 21.91 -4.57 -12.14
CA GLY A 266 22.67 -5.66 -12.77
C GLY A 266 22.64 -7.00 -12.04
N THR A 267 22.37 -7.02 -10.73
CA THR A 267 22.57 -8.21 -9.88
C THR A 267 21.33 -8.69 -9.12
N ASN A 268 20.25 -7.91 -9.03
CA ASN A 268 19.18 -8.14 -8.04
C ASN A 268 17.73 -8.04 -8.57
N GLN A 269 17.48 -8.21 -9.87
CA GLN A 269 16.16 -7.89 -10.42
C GLN A 269 15.10 -8.98 -10.22
N PRO A 270 13.83 -8.63 -9.95
CA PRO A 270 12.70 -9.58 -9.95
C PRO A 270 11.93 -9.67 -11.28
N THR A 271 11.81 -8.58 -12.05
CA THR A 271 10.92 -8.50 -13.24
C THR A 271 11.59 -9.04 -14.51
N SER A 272 11.04 -10.09 -15.09
CA SER A 272 11.59 -10.74 -16.29
C SER A 272 11.17 -10.05 -17.59
N VAL A 273 12.11 -9.78 -18.49
CA VAL A 273 11.83 -9.25 -19.85
C VAL A 273 10.91 -10.15 -20.66
N VAL A 274 11.05 -11.48 -20.50
CA VAL A 274 10.24 -12.47 -21.23
C VAL A 274 8.80 -12.43 -20.73
N LYS A 275 8.60 -12.35 -19.41
CA LYS A 275 7.27 -12.20 -18.79
C LYS A 275 6.61 -10.87 -19.19
N ALA A 276 7.38 -9.78 -19.16
CA ALA A 276 6.91 -8.46 -19.59
C ALA A 276 6.50 -8.44 -21.07
N ALA A 277 7.28 -9.09 -21.94
CA ALA A 277 6.96 -9.24 -23.35
C ALA A 277 5.69 -10.08 -23.58
N GLU A 278 5.51 -11.16 -22.81
CA GLU A 278 4.31 -11.98 -22.86
C GLU A 278 3.04 -11.17 -22.49
N LEU A 279 3.08 -10.38 -21.41
CA LEU A 279 1.96 -9.49 -21.06
C LEU A 279 1.71 -8.41 -22.13
N THR A 280 2.77 -7.86 -22.72
CA THR A 280 2.66 -6.88 -23.82
C THR A 280 2.02 -7.51 -25.06
N TRP A 281 2.38 -8.75 -25.38
CA TRP A 281 1.74 -9.52 -26.44
C TRP A 281 0.26 -9.75 -26.14
N GLN A 282 -0.10 -10.12 -24.91
CA GLN A 282 -1.51 -10.27 -24.52
C GLN A 282 -2.31 -8.97 -24.65
N LEU A 283 -1.70 -7.81 -24.31
CA LEU A 283 -2.33 -6.49 -24.50
C LEU A 283 -2.66 -6.20 -25.96
N ALA A 284 -1.80 -6.64 -26.89
CA ALA A 284 -2.03 -6.47 -28.33
C ALA A 284 -3.36 -7.12 -28.78
N HIS A 285 -3.79 -8.18 -28.09
CA HIS A 285 -4.94 -9.01 -28.43
C HIS A 285 -6.20 -8.69 -27.63
N CYS A 286 -6.08 -7.97 -26.52
CA CYS A 286 -7.20 -7.73 -25.62
C CYS A 286 -8.19 -6.72 -26.21
N SER A 287 -9.47 -6.84 -25.87
CA SER A 287 -10.51 -5.94 -26.41
C SER A 287 -10.51 -4.58 -25.71
N PHE A 288 -10.26 -4.56 -24.41
CA PHE A 288 -10.35 -3.38 -23.55
C PHE A 288 -9.05 -3.17 -22.77
N PRO A 289 -7.96 -2.72 -23.44
CA PRO A 289 -6.70 -2.50 -22.75
C PRO A 289 -6.80 -1.30 -21.81
N PRO A 290 -6.05 -1.29 -20.70
CA PRO A 290 -5.91 -0.09 -19.86
C PRO A 290 -5.09 1.00 -20.59
N LEU A 291 -5.25 2.24 -20.15
CA LEU A 291 -4.39 3.36 -20.57
C LEU A 291 -2.93 3.11 -20.15
N ARG A 292 -2.69 2.60 -18.95
CA ARG A 292 -1.35 2.33 -18.41
C ARG A 292 -1.25 0.87 -17.97
N LEU A 293 -0.18 0.19 -18.39
CA LEU A 293 0.22 -1.10 -17.82
C LEU A 293 1.56 -0.94 -17.10
N LEU A 294 1.53 -1.06 -15.78
CA LEU A 294 2.73 -1.02 -14.94
C LEU A 294 3.36 -2.41 -14.87
N LEU A 295 4.65 -2.51 -15.23
CA LEU A 295 5.36 -3.79 -15.28
C LEU A 295 6.46 -3.85 -14.20
N GLY A 296 6.19 -4.61 -13.14
CA GLY A 296 7.08 -4.85 -11.99
C GLY A 296 6.61 -4.16 -10.71
N SER A 297 6.83 -4.78 -9.54
CA SER A 297 6.40 -4.26 -8.24
C SER A 297 6.94 -2.86 -7.97
N TYR A 298 8.25 -2.65 -8.19
CA TYR A 298 8.89 -1.34 -8.06
C TYR A 298 8.13 -0.23 -8.81
N THR A 299 7.68 -0.47 -10.05
CA THR A 299 6.92 0.52 -10.80
C THR A 299 5.57 0.81 -10.18
N VAL A 300 4.88 -0.24 -9.72
CA VAL A 300 3.56 -0.11 -9.08
C VAL A 300 3.68 0.72 -7.81
N ASP A 301 4.64 0.38 -6.96
CA ASP A 301 4.81 1.02 -5.66
C ASP A 301 5.31 2.47 -5.83
N SER A 302 6.37 2.70 -6.63
CA SER A 302 6.89 4.07 -6.81
C SER A 302 5.91 5.03 -7.49
N ILE A 303 5.08 4.56 -8.42
CA ILE A 303 4.03 5.40 -9.02
C ILE A 303 2.91 5.65 -8.01
N ARG A 304 2.50 4.64 -7.24
CA ARG A 304 1.50 4.82 -6.18
C ARG A 304 1.95 5.88 -5.17
N ASP A 305 3.20 5.80 -4.73
CA ASP A 305 3.76 6.74 -3.75
C ASP A 305 3.87 8.15 -4.34
N ARG A 306 4.29 8.29 -5.60
CA ARG A 306 4.30 9.61 -6.26
C ARG A 306 2.90 10.20 -6.38
N LEU A 307 1.90 9.41 -6.74
CA LEU A 307 0.52 9.89 -6.83
C LEU A 307 0.00 10.34 -5.47
N ARG A 308 0.32 9.62 -4.40
CA ARG A 308 -0.01 10.04 -3.02
C ARG A 308 0.62 11.39 -2.69
N SER A 309 1.91 11.54 -2.95
CA SER A 309 2.63 12.82 -2.77
C SER A 309 2.05 13.97 -3.59
N ILE A 310 1.57 13.71 -4.82
CA ILE A 310 0.89 14.74 -5.63
C ILE A 310 -0.46 15.10 -5.02
N ILE A 311 -1.22 14.13 -4.51
CA ILE A 311 -2.50 14.39 -3.85
C ILE A 311 -2.27 15.25 -2.60
N GLU A 312 -1.28 14.90 -1.79
CA GLU A 312 -0.87 15.69 -0.61
C GLU A 312 -0.49 17.13 -0.99
N GLU A 313 0.32 17.31 -2.05
CA GLU A 313 0.69 18.63 -2.59
C GLU A 313 -0.54 19.39 -3.13
N ILE A 314 -1.51 18.73 -3.76
CA ILE A 314 -2.74 19.41 -4.20
C ILE A 314 -3.56 19.86 -3.00
N GLU A 315 -3.77 18.99 -2.01
CA GLU A 315 -4.58 19.30 -0.84
C GLU A 315 -3.97 20.42 0.02
N GLU A 316 -2.65 20.48 0.10
CA GLU A 316 -1.91 21.56 0.75
C GLU A 316 -2.13 22.91 0.03
N TRP A 317 -2.00 22.94 -1.30
CA TRP A 317 -1.96 24.19 -2.08
C TRP A 317 -3.32 24.62 -2.68
N LYS A 318 -4.38 23.81 -2.57
CA LYS A 318 -5.70 24.09 -3.21
C LYS A 318 -6.33 25.41 -2.78
N HIS A 319 -6.04 25.88 -1.58
CA HIS A 319 -6.56 27.14 -1.03
C HIS A 319 -6.11 28.39 -1.82
N LEU A 320 -5.10 28.28 -2.69
CA LEU A 320 -4.65 29.36 -3.58
C LEU A 320 -5.43 29.46 -4.90
N HIS A 321 -6.39 28.56 -5.15
CA HIS A 321 -7.22 28.59 -6.35
C HIS A 321 -8.47 29.46 -6.14
N PHE A 322 -8.50 30.65 -6.74
CA PHE A 322 -9.66 31.54 -6.68
C PHE A 322 -10.78 31.05 -7.62
N PRO A 323 -11.99 30.73 -7.11
CA PRO A 323 -13.13 30.50 -7.98
C PRO A 323 -13.45 31.78 -8.79
N PRO A 324 -13.97 31.67 -10.02
CA PRO A 324 -14.33 32.84 -10.82
C PRO A 324 -15.36 33.69 -10.06
N MET A 325 -15.08 34.99 -9.91
CA MET A 325 -16.01 35.93 -9.29
C MET A 325 -17.37 35.86 -10.01
N GLU A 326 -18.40 35.45 -9.29
CA GLU A 326 -19.77 35.54 -9.79
C GLU A 326 -20.09 37.02 -10.06
N GLN A 327 -20.50 37.33 -11.29
CA GLN A 327 -20.93 38.66 -11.66
C GLN A 327 -22.23 38.99 -10.93
N ASP A 328 -22.17 39.99 -10.04
CA ASP A 328 -23.29 40.57 -9.30
C ASP A 328 -24.53 40.75 -10.18
N THR A 329 -25.60 40.04 -9.83
CA THR A 329 -26.95 40.35 -10.31
C THR A 329 -27.67 41.15 -9.21
N PRO A 330 -28.18 42.36 -9.44
CA PRO A 330 -28.62 43.22 -8.36
C PRO A 330 -30.07 42.90 -7.93
N MET A 331 -30.27 42.51 -6.67
CA MET A 331 -31.59 42.54 -6.02
C MET A 331 -31.54 43.25 -4.65
N SER A 332 -31.86 44.55 -4.68
CA SER A 332 -32.94 45.20 -3.91
C SER A 332 -33.25 44.69 -2.48
N SER A 333 -32.81 45.45 -1.46
CA SER A 333 -33.62 46.43 -0.69
C SER A 333 -33.47 46.40 0.85
N LYS A 334 -33.17 47.61 1.38
CA LYS A 334 -33.58 48.25 2.66
C LYS A 334 -32.87 47.82 3.95
N ASP A 335 -32.01 48.71 4.49
CA ASP A 335 -32.26 49.69 5.59
C ASP A 335 -32.22 48.97 6.97
N GLU A 336 -31.43 49.30 7.99
CA GLU A 336 -31.01 50.58 8.62
C GLU A 336 -29.69 50.31 9.41
N SER A 337 -28.59 51.07 9.27
CA SER A 337 -28.19 52.35 9.90
C SER A 337 -27.37 52.27 11.22
N LYS A 338 -26.25 53.02 11.21
CA LYS A 338 -25.44 53.65 12.30
C LYS A 338 -24.30 52.82 12.90
N GLU A 339 -23.01 53.14 12.73
CA GLU A 339 -22.18 54.39 12.83
C GLU A 339 -21.17 54.21 13.99
N GLU A 340 -19.87 54.22 13.63
CA GLU A 340 -18.74 54.93 14.30
C GLU A 340 -18.34 54.50 15.74
N LYS A 341 -17.08 54.44 16.21
CA LYS A 341 -15.77 54.98 15.77
C LYS A 341 -14.67 54.51 16.74
N ASP A 342 -13.49 54.22 16.17
CA ASP A 342 -12.15 54.73 16.53
C ASP A 342 -11.43 54.46 17.88
N GLU A 343 -10.10 54.38 17.71
CA GLU A 343 -8.96 54.71 18.61
C GLU A 343 -8.26 53.59 19.42
N ASP A 344 -7.12 53.16 18.86
CA ASP A 344 -5.75 53.18 19.39
C ASP A 344 -5.52 53.25 20.92
N GLN A 345 -4.65 52.37 21.45
CA GLN A 345 -3.29 52.73 21.90
C GLN A 345 -2.57 51.62 22.69
N ASP A 346 -1.30 51.47 22.30
CA ASP A 346 -0.11 51.01 23.02
C ASP A 346 -0.16 50.92 24.56
N GLU A 347 0.44 49.88 25.15
CA GLU A 347 1.78 49.98 25.78
C GLU A 347 2.16 48.71 26.59
N LYS A 348 3.34 48.19 26.22
CA LYS A 348 4.45 47.63 27.02
C LYS A 348 4.26 47.33 28.52
N GLY A 349 4.84 46.19 28.91
CA GLY A 349 5.32 45.95 30.27
C GLY A 349 6.14 44.67 30.39
N GLU A 350 7.46 44.79 30.26
CA GLU A 350 8.46 43.77 30.62
C GLU A 350 8.44 43.47 32.13
N GLY A 351 8.87 42.25 32.49
CA GLY A 351 9.16 41.87 33.88
C GLY A 351 9.81 40.50 33.98
N ASP A 352 11.13 40.46 33.76
CA ASP A 352 12.05 39.38 34.16
C ASP A 352 11.96 39.09 35.67
N GLU A 353 12.00 37.82 36.08
CA GLU A 353 12.84 37.40 37.22
C GLU A 353 13.18 35.90 37.21
N LYS A 354 14.41 35.63 37.63
CA LYS A 354 15.18 34.39 37.51
C LYS A 354 15.13 33.50 38.76
N ASP A 355 15.66 32.30 38.56
CA ASP A 355 16.40 31.44 39.50
C ASP A 355 15.60 30.64 40.55
N ALA A 356 15.66 29.31 40.44
CA ALA A 356 16.67 28.50 41.15
C ALA A 356 16.31 27.00 41.01
N GLY A 357 17.30 26.18 40.68
CA GLY A 357 17.16 24.72 40.66
C GLY A 357 17.31 24.10 42.04
N GLU A 358 16.80 22.88 42.20
CA GLU A 358 17.34 21.88 43.10
C GLU A 358 16.91 20.47 42.66
N ALA A 359 17.82 19.52 42.88
CA ALA A 359 17.79 18.16 42.38
C ALA A 359 17.22 17.17 43.41
N ASN A 360 16.76 16.03 42.87
CA ASN A 360 16.57 14.71 43.48
C ASN A 360 15.64 14.59 44.69
N ASP A 361 14.61 13.75 44.55
CA ASP A 361 14.51 12.56 45.39
C ASP A 361 13.58 11.52 44.74
N GLU A 362 14.12 10.31 44.59
CA GLU A 362 13.34 9.09 44.42
C GLU A 362 12.58 8.84 45.71
N ASP A 363 11.26 8.68 45.67
CA ASP A 363 10.63 7.82 46.66
C ASP A 363 9.32 7.19 46.20
N LYS A 364 9.18 5.96 46.68
CA LYS A 364 8.14 4.97 46.43
C LYS A 364 6.75 5.50 46.74
N MET A 365 5.77 5.16 45.91
CA MET A 365 4.38 5.05 46.37
C MET A 365 3.92 3.61 46.27
N GLU A 366 3.62 3.10 47.46
CA GLU A 366 3.05 1.80 47.74
C GLU A 366 1.59 1.71 47.27
N ASP A 367 1.25 0.45 47.05
CA ASP A 367 0.00 -0.12 46.59
C ASP A 367 -1.12 0.09 47.62
N GLU A 368 -2.11 0.95 47.31
CA GLU A 368 -3.37 1.00 48.06
C GLU A 368 -4.58 0.91 47.12
N GLY A 369 -5.06 -0.33 46.96
CA GLY A 369 -6.49 -0.64 47.03
C GLY A 369 -7.38 -0.16 45.88
N PHE A 370 -7.18 -0.70 44.67
CA PHE A 370 -8.18 -0.61 43.61
C PHE A 370 -9.32 -1.61 43.85
N VAL A 371 -10.51 -1.12 44.20
CA VAL A 371 -11.75 -1.92 44.30
C VAL A 371 -12.23 -2.26 42.88
N PRO A 372 -12.44 -3.54 42.50
CA PRO A 372 -12.85 -3.90 41.15
C PRO A 372 -14.33 -3.57 40.94
N TYR A 373 -14.62 -2.63 40.05
CA TYR A 373 -15.98 -2.45 39.50
C TYR A 373 -16.04 -3.10 38.11
N LEU A 374 -16.24 -4.42 38.12
CA LEU A 374 -16.38 -5.28 36.96
C LEU A 374 -17.85 -5.43 36.52
N SER A 375 -18.02 -5.92 35.29
CA SER A 375 -19.24 -6.10 34.46
C SER A 375 -19.59 -4.96 33.49
N VAL A 376 -19.30 -5.17 32.20
CA VAL A 376 -20.13 -4.64 31.11
C VAL A 376 -21.33 -5.56 30.97
N MET A 377 -22.48 -4.93 30.83
CA MET A 377 -23.84 -5.43 31.04
C MET A 377 -24.18 -6.73 30.29
N GLN A 378 -24.82 -7.65 31.02
CA GLN A 378 -25.92 -8.45 30.46
C GLN A 378 -27.03 -7.49 29.99
N PRO A 379 -27.71 -7.76 28.86
CA PRO A 379 -28.85 -6.95 28.47
C PRO A 379 -29.89 -6.97 29.58
N SER A 380 -30.17 -5.80 30.16
CA SER A 380 -31.40 -5.64 30.93
C SER A 380 -32.52 -5.75 29.90
N GLN A 381 -33.29 -6.84 29.95
CA GLN A 381 -34.32 -7.10 28.92
C GLN A 381 -35.44 -6.04 28.86
N ASP A 382 -35.44 -5.01 29.72
CA ASP A 382 -36.44 -3.94 29.72
C ASP A 382 -35.90 -2.53 30.12
N GLY A 383 -34.59 -2.33 30.31
CA GLY A 383 -34.04 -1.11 30.96
C GLY A 383 -33.55 0.02 30.03
N ASP A 384 -33.08 -0.30 28.82
CA ASP A 384 -32.45 0.70 27.91
C ASP A 384 -33.37 1.20 26.78
N ALA A 385 -34.55 0.59 26.62
CA ALA A 385 -35.59 1.07 25.70
C ALA A 385 -35.98 2.55 25.90
N PRO A 386 -35.99 3.12 27.13
CA PRO A 386 -36.23 4.54 27.33
C PRO A 386 -35.10 5.43 26.77
N VAL A 387 -33.83 5.05 26.94
CA VAL A 387 -32.68 5.86 26.49
C VAL A 387 -32.58 5.88 24.97
N ILE A 388 -32.79 4.73 24.32
CA ILE A 388 -32.89 4.63 22.86
C ILE A 388 -34.06 5.48 22.36
N ARG A 389 -35.23 5.41 23.01
CA ARG A 389 -36.40 6.21 22.63
C ARG A 389 -36.13 7.72 22.75
N ASP A 390 -35.47 8.15 23.81
CA ASP A 390 -35.13 9.55 24.03
C ASP A 390 -34.15 10.07 22.97
N PHE A 391 -33.15 9.26 22.61
CA PHE A 391 -32.23 9.57 21.52
C PHE A 391 -32.95 9.63 20.16
N LEU A 392 -33.75 8.61 19.82
CA LEU A 392 -34.48 8.60 18.54
C LEU A 392 -35.45 9.77 18.44
N LYS A 393 -36.06 10.16 19.55
CA LYS A 393 -36.88 11.37 19.60
C LYS A 393 -36.03 12.61 19.34
N TRP A 394 -34.93 12.79 20.09
CA TRP A 394 -34.02 13.91 19.90
C TRP A 394 -33.49 14.01 18.47
N PHE A 395 -33.09 12.88 17.87
CA PHE A 395 -32.54 12.80 16.52
C PHE A 395 -33.59 13.17 15.46
N ASN A 396 -34.81 12.63 15.57
CA ASN A 396 -35.90 12.95 14.64
C ASN A 396 -36.43 14.39 14.80
N ASP A 397 -36.27 14.99 15.98
CA ASP A 397 -36.65 16.38 16.25
C ASP A 397 -35.62 17.39 15.66
N GLN A 398 -34.45 16.94 15.16
CA GLN A 398 -33.46 17.83 14.54
C GLN A 398 -33.76 18.10 13.06
N ASP A 399 -33.56 19.35 12.62
CA ASP A 399 -33.78 19.74 11.23
C ASP A 399 -32.80 19.07 10.28
N GLY A 400 -33.33 18.37 9.26
CA GLY A 400 -32.55 17.76 8.18
C GLY A 400 -32.09 16.32 8.44
N THR A 401 -32.43 15.71 9.58
CA THR A 401 -32.20 14.27 9.79
C THR A 401 -33.26 13.43 9.08
N THR A 402 -32.87 12.23 8.66
CA THR A 402 -33.82 11.23 8.13
C THR A 402 -33.45 9.84 8.63
N ILE A 403 -34.42 9.02 8.98
CA ILE A 403 -34.24 7.59 9.33
C ILE A 403 -35.20 6.77 8.46
N SER A 404 -34.68 5.75 7.79
CA SER A 404 -35.49 4.79 7.05
C SER A 404 -36.42 4.01 7.99
N PRO A 405 -37.70 3.77 7.62
CA PRO A 405 -38.58 2.91 8.43
C PRO A 405 -38.17 1.43 8.40
N LYS A 406 -37.24 1.06 7.50
CA LYS A 406 -36.73 -0.30 7.31
C LYS A 406 -35.64 -0.69 8.30
N ILE A 407 -35.21 0.21 9.19
CA ILE A 407 -34.13 -0.05 10.15
C ILE A 407 -34.59 0.19 11.58
N GLN A 408 -34.02 -0.57 12.52
CA GLN A 408 -34.30 -0.44 13.94
C GLN A 408 -33.01 -0.55 14.75
N LEU A 409 -32.79 0.43 15.62
CA LEU A 409 -31.71 0.38 16.62
C LEU A 409 -32.10 -0.59 17.75
N LYS A 410 -31.22 -1.54 18.07
CA LYS A 410 -31.48 -2.63 19.02
C LYS A 410 -30.21 -2.98 19.79
N ASP A 411 -30.37 -3.43 21.03
CA ASP A 411 -29.28 -4.07 21.76
C ASP A 411 -29.19 -5.55 21.35
N ILE A 412 -28.01 -5.94 20.85
CA ILE A 412 -27.65 -7.24 20.29
C ILE A 412 -26.79 -7.97 21.33
N GLN A 413 -27.16 -9.23 21.58
CA GLN A 413 -26.47 -10.05 22.57
C GLN A 413 -25.00 -10.22 22.17
N ASP A 414 -24.09 -10.01 23.15
CA ASP A 414 -22.63 -10.16 23.01
C ASP A 414 -21.94 -9.20 22.01
N ALA A 415 -22.69 -8.34 21.31
CA ALA A 415 -22.17 -7.33 20.38
C ALA A 415 -22.48 -5.87 20.80
N GLY A 416 -23.27 -5.66 21.84
CA GLY A 416 -23.64 -4.30 22.26
C GLY A 416 -24.80 -3.76 21.44
N ARG A 417 -24.77 -2.49 21.06
CA ARG A 417 -25.86 -1.88 20.29
C ARG A 417 -25.58 -1.98 18.79
N GLY A 418 -26.62 -2.21 17.99
CA GLY A 418 -26.51 -2.31 16.54
C GLY A 418 -27.83 -1.99 15.84
N LEU A 419 -27.78 -1.97 14.51
CA LEU A 419 -28.95 -1.72 13.66
C LEU A 419 -29.40 -3.03 13.00
N VAL A 420 -30.70 -3.25 12.93
CA VAL A 420 -31.29 -4.44 12.31
C VAL A 420 -32.30 -4.01 11.25
N ALA A 421 -32.30 -4.69 10.11
CA ALA A 421 -33.30 -4.49 9.06
C ALA A 421 -34.66 -5.04 9.54
N THR A 422 -35.72 -4.23 9.52
CA THR A 422 -37.09 -4.66 9.84
C THR A 422 -37.83 -5.21 8.62
N THR A 423 -37.37 -4.83 7.43
CA THR A 423 -37.83 -5.31 6.12
C THR A 423 -36.63 -5.37 5.17
N ASP A 424 -36.77 -6.07 4.05
CA ASP A 424 -35.69 -6.16 3.04
C ASP A 424 -35.28 -4.76 2.53
N ILE A 425 -33.97 -4.56 2.44
CA ILE A 425 -33.32 -3.32 1.99
C ILE A 425 -32.53 -3.65 0.73
N GLU A 426 -32.77 -2.92 -0.35
CA GLU A 426 -32.04 -3.02 -1.61
C GLU A 426 -30.66 -2.36 -1.50
N GLU A 427 -29.77 -2.67 -2.43
CA GLU A 427 -28.44 -2.04 -2.54
C GLU A 427 -28.56 -0.57 -2.94
N GLY A 428 -27.77 0.30 -2.29
CA GLY A 428 -27.75 1.74 -2.54
C GLY A 428 -28.89 2.52 -1.87
N GLU A 429 -29.71 1.89 -1.03
CA GLU A 429 -30.73 2.57 -0.25
C GLU A 429 -30.11 3.43 0.86
N ASP A 430 -30.57 4.68 0.99
CA ASP A 430 -30.25 5.55 2.11
C ASP A 430 -30.92 5.03 3.39
N LEU A 431 -30.09 4.65 4.37
CA LEU A 431 -30.55 4.15 5.66
C LEU A 431 -30.92 5.30 6.60
N PHE A 432 -30.05 6.31 6.69
CA PHE A 432 -30.29 7.54 7.43
C PHE A 432 -29.35 8.66 6.97
N ARG A 433 -29.71 9.91 7.29
CA ARG A 433 -28.95 11.12 6.95
C ARG A 433 -28.79 12.01 8.18
N ILE A 434 -27.61 12.60 8.32
CA ILE A 434 -27.20 13.43 9.46
C ILE A 434 -26.60 14.73 8.93
N PRO A 435 -27.21 15.90 9.20
CA PRO A 435 -26.61 17.20 8.90
C PRO A 435 -25.25 17.40 9.59
N ARG A 436 -24.29 18.07 8.94
CA ARG A 436 -22.96 18.37 9.50
C ARG A 436 -23.00 19.04 10.88
N HIS A 437 -23.92 19.98 11.10
CA HIS A 437 -24.05 20.71 12.38
C HIS A 437 -24.49 19.85 13.59
N LEU A 438 -24.84 18.57 13.37
CA LEU A 438 -25.14 17.60 14.43
C LEU A 438 -23.96 16.70 14.80
N ILE A 439 -22.89 16.70 14.01
CA ILE A 439 -21.64 16.02 14.39
C ILE A 439 -21.11 16.65 15.66
N LEU A 440 -20.66 15.83 16.61
CA LEU A 440 -20.00 16.33 17.81
C LEU A 440 -18.51 16.42 17.55
N ASP A 441 -18.02 17.63 17.35
CA ASP A 441 -16.61 17.96 17.13
C ASP A 441 -16.24 19.30 17.79
N SER A 442 -14.97 19.70 17.67
CA SER A 442 -14.49 20.96 18.22
C SER A 442 -15.12 22.20 17.56
N GLN A 443 -15.67 22.09 16.37
CA GLN A 443 -16.26 23.20 15.60
C GLN A 443 -17.72 23.43 15.97
N THR A 444 -18.49 22.36 16.18
CA THR A 444 -19.92 22.43 16.46
C THR A 444 -20.21 22.68 17.95
N SER A 445 -19.29 22.29 18.86
CA SER A 445 -19.44 22.48 20.30
C SER A 445 -19.33 23.96 20.69
N ASN A 446 -20.14 24.36 21.70
CA ASN A 446 -20.03 25.69 22.31
C ASN A 446 -18.71 25.90 23.06
N LEU A 447 -17.90 24.85 23.26
CA LEU A 447 -16.58 24.97 23.88
C LEU A 447 -15.67 25.93 23.09
N ARG A 448 -15.73 25.92 21.76
CA ARG A 448 -14.91 26.78 20.90
C ARG A 448 -15.12 28.26 21.17
N GLN A 449 -16.36 28.68 21.40
CA GLN A 449 -16.70 30.08 21.73
C GLN A 449 -16.06 30.54 23.06
N ASN A 450 -15.79 29.60 23.97
CA ASN A 450 -15.24 29.90 25.29
C ASN A 450 -13.70 29.78 25.36
N LEU A 451 -13.11 28.90 24.53
CA LEU A 451 -11.66 28.64 24.54
C LEU A 451 -10.90 29.25 23.35
N GLY A 452 -11.57 29.53 22.23
CA GLY A 452 -10.98 30.09 21.00
C GLY A 452 -9.73 29.35 20.56
N ASP A 453 -8.68 30.12 20.27
CA ASP A 453 -7.37 29.65 19.79
C ASP A 453 -6.72 28.56 20.64
N LYS A 454 -7.05 28.46 21.95
CA LYS A 454 -6.51 27.40 22.82
C LYS A 454 -7.04 26.01 22.45
N LEU A 455 -8.25 25.94 21.90
CA LEU A 455 -8.82 24.69 21.39
C LEU A 455 -8.28 24.41 19.98
N ASP A 456 -8.22 25.44 19.13
CA ASP A 456 -7.74 25.31 17.74
C ASP A 456 -6.23 24.98 17.67
N GLY A 457 -5.44 25.26 18.71
CA GLY A 457 -4.03 24.89 18.82
C GLY A 457 -3.74 23.47 19.33
N LEU A 458 -4.76 22.66 19.61
CA LEU A 458 -4.59 21.24 19.96
C LEU A 458 -4.73 20.37 18.71
N ASP A 459 -4.01 19.25 18.66
CA ASP A 459 -4.20 18.28 17.57
C ASP A 459 -5.65 17.76 17.53
N PRO A 460 -6.13 17.23 16.37
CA PRO A 460 -7.51 16.81 16.20
C PRO A 460 -8.02 15.82 17.25
N TRP A 461 -7.16 14.94 17.77
CA TRP A 461 -7.54 13.99 18.82
C TRP A 461 -7.71 14.68 20.17
N MET A 462 -6.74 15.50 20.58
CA MET A 462 -6.81 16.21 21.86
C MET A 462 -7.96 17.22 21.89
N SER A 463 -8.20 17.91 20.77
CA SER A 463 -9.35 18.78 20.54
C SER A 463 -10.68 18.06 20.79
N LEU A 464 -10.87 16.90 20.16
CA LEU A 464 -12.12 16.14 20.32
C LEU A 464 -12.23 15.51 21.71
N ILE A 465 -11.14 15.03 22.31
CA ILE A 465 -11.12 14.49 23.67
C ILE A 465 -11.57 15.55 24.68
N LEU A 466 -11.02 16.77 24.60
CA LEU A 466 -11.39 17.87 25.48
C LEU A 466 -12.85 18.27 25.29
N THR A 467 -13.29 18.33 24.04
CA THR A 467 -14.69 18.62 23.67
C THR A 467 -15.64 17.59 24.26
N LEU A 468 -15.34 16.30 24.13
CA LEU A 468 -16.16 15.23 24.68
C LEU A 468 -16.18 15.24 26.22
N ILE A 469 -15.08 15.61 26.88
CA ILE A 469 -15.04 15.80 28.33
C ILE A 469 -15.97 16.95 28.74
N TYR A 470 -15.88 18.09 28.05
CA TYR A 470 -16.71 19.26 28.31
C TYR A 470 -18.20 18.95 28.16
N GLU A 471 -18.61 18.40 27.01
CA GLU A 471 -20.03 18.09 26.75
C GLU A 471 -20.58 17.05 27.75
N LYS A 472 -19.76 16.08 28.19
CA LYS A 472 -20.13 15.15 29.26
C LYS A 472 -20.32 15.84 30.62
N LEU A 473 -19.57 16.88 30.92
CA LEU A 473 -19.71 17.63 32.18
C LEU A 473 -20.94 18.55 32.19
N GLN A 474 -21.39 19.00 31.01
CA GLN A 474 -22.63 19.79 30.89
C GLN A 474 -23.89 18.98 31.25
N GLY A 475 -23.83 17.65 31.18
CA GLY A 475 -24.97 16.78 31.48
C GLY A 475 -26.17 17.11 30.60
N ASP A 476 -27.34 17.34 31.19
CA ASP A 476 -28.58 17.63 30.46
C ASP A 476 -28.57 18.99 29.74
N ASN A 477 -27.59 19.85 30.02
CA ASN A 477 -27.41 21.13 29.32
C ASN A 477 -26.69 20.97 27.97
N SER A 478 -26.07 19.81 27.69
CA SER A 478 -25.44 19.54 26.40
C SER A 478 -26.50 19.34 25.31
N LYS A 479 -26.27 19.95 24.14
CA LYS A 479 -27.06 19.69 22.93
C LYS A 479 -27.09 18.20 22.57
N TRP A 480 -26.00 17.49 22.86
CA TRP A 480 -25.82 16.07 22.55
C TRP A 480 -26.13 15.15 23.74
N ALA A 481 -26.74 15.64 24.82
CA ALA A 481 -26.99 14.83 26.01
C ALA A 481 -27.68 13.47 25.71
N PRO A 482 -28.72 13.39 24.85
CA PRO A 482 -29.35 12.10 24.49
C PRO A 482 -28.41 11.15 23.76
N TYR A 483 -27.53 11.67 22.90
CA TYR A 483 -26.51 10.89 22.19
C TYR A 483 -25.39 10.42 23.14
N ILE A 484 -24.85 11.31 23.96
CA ILE A 484 -23.76 11.02 24.90
C ILE A 484 -24.17 9.94 25.91
N ARG A 485 -25.43 9.88 26.33
CA ARG A 485 -25.96 8.83 27.21
C ARG A 485 -25.95 7.43 26.56
N LEU A 486 -25.94 7.33 25.23
CA LEU A 486 -25.83 6.07 24.52
C LEU A 486 -24.39 5.59 24.34
N LEU A 487 -23.40 6.47 24.42
CA LEU A 487 -21.98 6.12 24.30
C LEU A 487 -21.54 5.17 25.43
N PRO A 488 -20.58 4.28 25.17
CA PRO A 488 -20.09 3.35 26.18
C PRO A 488 -19.52 4.06 27.41
N ALA A 489 -19.91 3.61 28.59
CA ALA A 489 -19.33 4.05 29.87
C ALA A 489 -18.11 3.22 30.29
N LYS A 490 -17.87 2.09 29.61
CA LYS A 490 -16.82 1.12 29.91
C LYS A 490 -16.24 0.61 28.59
N PHE A 491 -14.95 0.31 28.59
CA PHE A 491 -14.22 -0.17 27.42
C PHE A 491 -13.39 -1.42 27.80
N ASP A 492 -13.19 -2.29 26.83
CA ASP A 492 -12.26 -3.42 26.92
C ASP A 492 -11.05 -3.25 26.01
N THR A 493 -10.76 -2.01 25.58
CA THR A 493 -9.48 -1.68 24.94
C THR A 493 -8.32 -1.97 25.89
N LEU A 494 -7.16 -2.32 25.32
CA LEU A 494 -5.99 -2.78 26.09
C LEU A 494 -5.50 -1.79 27.16
N MET A 495 -5.81 -0.50 27.01
CA MET A 495 -5.49 0.55 27.96
C MET A 495 -6.11 0.34 29.36
N PHE A 496 -7.22 -0.39 29.44
CA PHE A 496 -7.95 -0.72 30.67
C PHE A 496 -7.71 -2.14 31.19
N TRP A 497 -6.82 -2.90 30.55
CA TRP A 497 -6.43 -4.22 31.02
C TRP A 497 -5.47 -4.11 32.20
N SER A 498 -5.55 -5.05 33.14
CA SER A 498 -4.57 -5.12 34.23
C SER A 498 -3.23 -5.61 33.69
N LYS A 499 -2.15 -5.50 34.49
CA LYS A 499 -0.84 -6.04 34.09
C LYS A 499 -0.90 -7.56 33.88
N GLU A 500 -1.70 -8.25 34.68
CA GLU A 500 -1.94 -9.69 34.56
C GLU A 500 -2.69 -10.01 33.26
N ASP A 501 -3.77 -9.29 32.95
CA ASP A 501 -4.51 -9.48 31.69
C ASP A 501 -3.62 -9.18 30.47
N LEU A 502 -2.81 -8.11 30.51
CA LEU A 502 -1.86 -7.78 29.44
C LEU A 502 -0.76 -8.82 29.29
N SER A 503 -0.37 -9.50 30.38
CA SER A 503 0.59 -10.60 30.31
C SER A 503 0.07 -11.80 29.52
N GLU A 504 -1.25 -11.92 29.31
CA GLU A 504 -1.81 -12.92 28.39
C GLU A 504 -1.52 -12.60 26.92
N LEU A 505 -1.19 -11.36 26.56
CA LEU A 505 -0.72 -11.01 25.21
C LEU A 505 0.81 -11.14 25.07
N GLN A 506 1.41 -12.02 25.88
CA GLN A 506 2.85 -12.26 25.87
C GLN A 506 3.40 -12.46 24.45
N ALA A 507 4.55 -11.83 24.20
CA ALA A 507 5.25 -11.75 22.91
C ALA A 507 4.51 -11.06 21.75
N SER A 508 3.24 -10.67 21.88
CA SER A 508 2.57 -9.88 20.85
C SER A 508 3.07 -8.43 20.85
N ALA A 509 3.39 -7.90 19.66
CA ALA A 509 3.84 -6.52 19.49
C ALA A 509 2.75 -5.49 19.88
N VAL A 510 1.48 -5.91 19.94
CA VAL A 510 0.35 -5.03 20.27
C VAL A 510 0.49 -4.37 21.64
N VAL A 511 1.13 -5.04 22.60
CA VAL A 511 1.33 -4.52 23.96
C VAL A 511 2.24 -3.28 23.94
N GLY A 512 3.25 -3.26 23.07
CA GLY A 512 4.11 -2.09 22.85
C GLY A 512 3.37 -0.90 22.21
N LYS A 513 2.30 -1.18 21.45
CA LYS A 513 1.53 -0.18 20.70
C LYS A 513 0.42 0.49 21.50
N ILE A 514 0.20 0.12 22.77
CA ILE A 514 -0.89 0.68 23.60
C ILE A 514 -0.70 2.19 23.81
N GLY A 515 0.54 2.67 23.95
CA GLY A 515 0.84 4.11 24.04
C GLY A 515 0.37 4.83 25.32
N LYS A 516 -0.05 4.10 26.36
CA LYS A 516 -0.69 4.67 27.56
C LYS A 516 0.13 5.78 28.24
N LYS A 517 1.45 5.58 28.41
CA LYS A 517 2.32 6.57 29.05
C LYS A 517 2.44 7.86 28.24
N ASN A 518 2.55 7.73 26.91
CA ASN A 518 2.63 8.88 26.01
C ASN A 518 1.32 9.68 26.04
N ALA A 519 0.17 8.97 26.03
CA ALA A 519 -1.14 9.60 26.17
C ALA A 519 -1.29 10.33 27.52
N GLU A 520 -0.88 9.71 28.63
CA GLU A 520 -0.92 10.37 29.96
C GLU A 520 -0.02 11.60 30.04
N SER A 521 1.14 11.56 29.36
CA SER A 521 2.02 12.72 29.22
C SER A 521 1.31 13.85 28.48
N ALA A 522 0.76 13.57 27.29
CA ALA A 522 0.01 14.54 26.49
C ALA A 522 -1.18 15.14 27.26
N PHE A 523 -1.98 14.31 27.93
CA PHE A 523 -3.10 14.79 28.77
C PHE A 523 -2.63 15.73 29.88
N THR A 524 -1.45 15.46 30.45
CA THR A 524 -0.89 16.28 31.52
C THR A 524 -0.29 17.58 31.00
N SER A 525 0.38 17.56 29.85
CA SER A 525 1.02 18.74 29.26
C SER A 525 0.06 19.66 28.53
N GLU A 526 -1.00 19.13 27.92
CA GLU A 526 -1.85 19.88 26.99
C GLU A 526 -3.27 20.11 27.53
N LEU A 527 -3.95 19.06 27.99
CA LEU A 527 -5.35 19.17 28.44
C LEU A 527 -5.46 19.77 29.86
N LEU A 528 -4.62 19.31 30.78
CA LEU A 528 -4.70 19.67 32.19
C LEU A 528 -4.51 21.19 32.44
N PRO A 529 -3.58 21.92 31.78
CA PRO A 529 -3.47 23.37 31.92
C PRO A 529 -4.73 24.12 31.46
N ILE A 530 -5.35 23.68 30.36
CA ILE A 530 -6.59 24.29 29.84
C ILE A 530 -7.73 24.07 30.82
N ILE A 531 -7.91 22.83 31.30
CA ILE A 531 -8.95 22.49 32.27
C ILE A 531 -8.79 23.27 33.58
N ARG A 532 -7.56 23.39 34.10
CA ARG A 532 -7.28 24.13 35.35
C ARG A 532 -7.51 25.63 35.23
N SER A 533 -7.29 26.20 34.06
CA SER A 533 -7.48 27.65 33.83
C SER A 533 -8.95 28.06 33.61
N HIS A 534 -9.87 27.10 33.44
CA HIS A 534 -11.30 27.36 33.20
C HIS A 534 -12.21 26.53 34.14
N PRO A 535 -12.15 26.75 35.47
CA PRO A 535 -12.92 25.97 36.44
C PRO A 535 -14.45 26.10 36.26
N ASP A 536 -14.92 27.19 35.66
CA ASP A 536 -16.34 27.41 35.36
C ASP A 536 -16.85 26.48 34.23
N LEU A 537 -15.97 26.15 33.27
CA LEU A 537 -16.28 25.21 32.17
C LEU A 537 -16.06 23.75 32.60
N PHE A 538 -15.11 23.52 33.51
CA PHE A 538 -14.71 22.20 33.99
C PHE A 538 -14.78 22.11 35.52
N PRO A 539 -15.98 21.94 36.12
CA PRO A 539 -16.17 21.93 37.57
C PRO A 539 -15.71 20.61 38.22
N LEU A 540 -14.39 20.36 38.20
CA LEU A 540 -13.75 19.18 38.79
C LEU A 540 -13.28 19.50 40.22
N THR A 541 -13.71 18.73 41.22
CA THR A 541 -13.47 19.04 42.65
C THR A 541 -11.97 19.09 43.03
N GLN A 542 -11.57 20.13 43.80
CA GLN A 542 -10.20 20.59 44.10
C GLN A 542 -9.22 19.60 44.78
N LYS A 543 -9.57 18.32 45.02
CA LYS A 543 -8.66 17.34 45.65
C LYS A 543 -8.26 16.15 44.80
N LYS A 544 -8.84 15.99 43.59
CA LYS A 544 -8.55 14.87 42.67
C LYS A 544 -8.51 15.30 41.20
N THR A 545 -8.21 16.56 40.92
CA THR A 545 -8.33 17.12 39.56
C THR A 545 -7.45 16.41 38.53
N GLN A 546 -6.19 16.07 38.84
CA GLN A 546 -5.31 15.45 37.85
C GLN A 546 -5.72 14.00 37.51
N ASP A 547 -5.87 13.14 38.51
CA ASP A 547 -6.26 11.74 38.28
C ASP A 547 -7.64 11.62 37.63
N GLU A 548 -8.59 12.48 38.01
CA GLU A 548 -9.92 12.49 37.41
C GLU A 548 -9.90 13.02 35.97
N VAL A 549 -9.08 14.03 35.66
CA VAL A 549 -8.86 14.50 34.28
C VAL A 549 -8.26 13.37 33.44
N ILE A 550 -7.18 12.74 33.91
CA ILE A 550 -6.53 11.64 33.20
C ILE A 550 -7.51 10.48 32.99
N ARG A 551 -8.29 10.12 34.02
CA ARG A 551 -9.32 9.08 33.91
C ARG A 551 -10.38 9.42 32.86
N ARG A 552 -10.86 10.66 32.84
CA ARG A 552 -11.84 11.13 31.84
C ARG A 552 -11.24 11.20 30.44
N ALA A 553 -10.00 11.63 30.31
CA ALA A 553 -9.27 11.68 29.05
C ALA A 553 -9.03 10.27 28.50
N HIS A 554 -8.69 9.28 29.32
CA HIS A 554 -8.61 7.88 28.88
C HIS A 554 -9.97 7.35 28.39
N LEU A 555 -11.07 7.66 29.09
CA LEU A 555 -12.42 7.27 28.67
C LEU A 555 -12.84 7.97 27.37
N ALA A 556 -12.56 9.27 27.25
CA ALA A 556 -12.87 10.05 26.05
C ALA A 556 -12.00 9.62 24.87
N GLY A 557 -10.68 9.47 25.05
CA GLY A 557 -9.75 8.99 24.03
C GLY A 557 -10.07 7.58 23.54
N SER A 558 -10.48 6.67 24.43
CA SER A 558 -10.94 5.34 24.01
C SER A 558 -12.28 5.39 23.26
N CYS A 559 -13.15 6.35 23.61
CA CYS A 559 -14.37 6.61 22.85
C CYS A 559 -14.04 7.14 21.45
N VAL A 560 -13.17 8.14 21.36
CA VAL A 560 -12.73 8.72 20.08
C VAL A 560 -12.07 7.65 19.21
N MET A 561 -11.16 6.86 19.78
CA MET A 561 -10.44 5.81 19.03
C MET A 561 -11.36 4.74 18.44
N ALA A 562 -12.46 4.40 19.12
CA ALA A 562 -13.35 3.34 18.69
C ALA A 562 -14.56 3.84 17.88
N TYR A 563 -14.92 5.12 17.94
CA TYR A 563 -16.21 5.62 17.44
C TYR A 563 -16.14 6.92 16.62
N ALA A 564 -14.99 7.63 16.60
CA ALA A 564 -14.86 8.84 15.81
C ALA A 564 -14.60 8.52 14.33
N PHE A 565 -15.02 9.44 13.48
CA PHE A 565 -14.78 9.44 12.04
C PHE A 565 -13.88 10.63 11.67
N ASP A 566 -13.15 10.48 10.58
CA ASP A 566 -12.48 11.59 9.92
C ASP A 566 -13.53 12.49 9.25
N ILE A 567 -13.44 13.79 9.48
CA ILE A 567 -14.38 14.80 8.98
C ILE A 567 -13.67 15.63 7.92
N GLU A 568 -14.16 15.58 6.68
CA GLU A 568 -13.65 16.39 5.59
C GLU A 568 -13.95 17.89 5.86
N LYS A 569 -12.95 18.77 5.64
CA LYS A 569 -13.08 20.23 5.86
C LYS A 569 -14.18 20.81 4.93
N ASP A 570 -15.03 21.67 5.48
CA ASP A 570 -16.12 22.34 4.76
C ASP A 570 -15.55 23.62 4.11
N ASP A 571 -15.44 23.66 2.78
CA ASP A 571 -14.71 24.72 2.03
C ASP A 571 -15.36 26.13 2.11
N GLN A 572 -16.40 26.34 2.93
CA GLN A 572 -17.19 27.59 2.97
C GLN A 572 -17.03 28.45 4.23
N ALA A 573 -16.23 28.06 5.22
CA ALA A 573 -16.07 28.86 6.44
C ALA A 573 -14.61 29.16 6.76
N ASN A 574 -14.06 30.21 6.13
CA ASN A 574 -13.06 31.10 6.75
C ASN A 574 -12.92 32.38 5.91
N ASP A 575 -13.47 33.46 6.45
CA ASP A 575 -13.10 34.83 6.09
C ASP A 575 -11.92 35.25 6.98
N ASP A 576 -10.94 35.88 6.35
CA ASP A 576 -9.77 36.60 6.86
C ASP A 576 -8.72 35.93 7.79
N SER A 577 -7.52 35.80 7.18
CA SER A 577 -6.19 36.04 7.76
C SER A 577 -5.78 35.30 9.03
N SER A 578 -5.18 34.13 8.84
CA SER A 578 -4.14 33.60 9.71
C SER A 578 -3.10 32.91 8.81
N PHE A 579 -1.85 33.38 8.84
CA PHE A 579 -0.73 32.63 8.28
C PHE A 579 -0.60 31.34 9.10
N VAL A 580 -0.97 30.20 8.51
CA VAL A 580 -0.77 28.88 9.15
C VAL A 580 0.50 28.26 8.58
N THR A 581 1.34 27.81 9.50
CA THR A 581 2.68 27.21 9.32
C THR A 581 2.62 25.81 8.73
N ASP A 582 3.75 25.37 8.16
CA ASP A 582 4.04 24.07 7.52
C ASP A 582 3.81 22.82 8.41
N ASP A 583 2.61 22.57 8.93
CA ASP A 583 2.29 21.35 9.69
C ASP A 583 1.26 20.47 8.95
N GLU A 584 1.62 19.18 8.82
CA GLU A 584 0.81 18.06 8.32
C GLU A 584 -0.52 17.94 9.09
N ASP A 585 -1.58 18.63 8.66
CA ASP A 585 -2.87 18.57 9.36
C ASP A 585 -3.57 17.22 9.17
N ASP A 586 -3.49 16.34 10.19
CA ASP A 586 -4.37 15.20 10.38
C ASP A 586 -5.85 15.63 10.17
N PRO A 587 -6.70 14.83 9.50
CA PRO A 587 -8.09 15.22 9.27
C PRO A 587 -8.81 15.40 10.61
N ALA A 588 -9.69 16.41 10.66
CA ALA A 588 -10.49 16.71 11.84
C ALA A 588 -11.26 15.46 12.28
N LYS A 589 -11.38 15.26 13.60
CA LYS A 589 -12.09 14.10 14.16
C LYS A 589 -13.46 14.54 14.65
N GLY A 590 -14.48 13.72 14.38
CA GLY A 590 -15.84 13.99 14.81
C GLY A 590 -16.59 12.72 15.23
N MET A 591 -17.41 12.86 16.26
CA MET A 591 -18.32 11.82 16.71
C MET A 591 -19.61 11.95 15.92
N VAL A 592 -19.95 10.93 15.11
CA VAL A 592 -21.09 10.97 14.17
C VAL A 592 -22.28 10.22 14.78
N PRO A 593 -23.28 10.92 15.37
CA PRO A 593 -24.38 10.26 16.06
C PRO A 593 -25.12 9.31 15.12
N PHE A 594 -25.53 8.15 15.62
CA PHE A 594 -26.25 7.10 14.86
C PHE A 594 -25.34 6.26 13.96
N ALA A 595 -24.39 6.86 13.24
CA ALA A 595 -23.44 6.13 12.39
C ALA A 595 -22.43 5.32 13.21
N ASP A 596 -22.00 5.86 14.35
CA ASP A 596 -21.10 5.21 15.29
C ASP A 596 -21.76 4.08 16.11
N MET A 597 -23.06 3.84 15.93
CA MET A 597 -23.80 2.76 16.62
C MET A 597 -23.89 1.48 15.79
N LEU A 598 -23.36 1.47 14.55
CA LEU A 598 -23.26 0.25 13.77
C LEU A 598 -22.06 -0.55 14.25
N ASN A 599 -22.28 -1.84 14.50
CA ASN A 599 -21.17 -2.77 14.61
C ASN A 599 -20.45 -2.89 13.28
N ALA A 600 -19.19 -3.32 13.30
CA ALA A 600 -18.42 -3.56 12.09
C ALA A 600 -18.01 -5.01 11.94
N ASP A 601 -17.98 -5.48 10.70
CA ASP A 601 -17.51 -6.82 10.37
C ASP A 601 -16.89 -6.84 8.97
N ALA A 602 -15.71 -7.43 8.84
CA ALA A 602 -14.96 -7.40 7.58
C ALA A 602 -15.62 -8.16 6.42
N GLU A 603 -16.47 -9.16 6.71
CA GLU A 603 -17.16 -9.97 5.69
C GLU A 603 -18.66 -9.64 5.63
N LYS A 604 -19.24 -9.31 6.79
CA LYS A 604 -20.67 -9.04 6.95
C LYS A 604 -21.05 -7.58 6.72
N ASN A 605 -20.09 -6.66 6.57
CA ASN A 605 -20.36 -5.26 6.21
C ASN A 605 -21.33 -5.17 5.01
N ASN A 606 -22.35 -4.34 5.17
CA ASN A 606 -23.43 -4.17 4.22
C ASN A 606 -23.94 -2.71 4.19
N ALA A 607 -23.26 -1.80 4.88
CA ALA A 607 -23.48 -0.37 4.84
C ALA A 607 -22.16 0.41 4.90
N HIS A 608 -22.16 1.63 4.36
CA HIS A 608 -21.03 2.56 4.45
C HIS A 608 -21.53 3.98 4.67
N LEU A 609 -20.73 4.78 5.38
CA LEU A 609 -21.00 6.20 5.59
C LEU A 609 -20.40 7.01 4.43
N ALA A 610 -21.24 7.75 3.70
CA ALA A 610 -20.82 8.71 2.68
C ALA A 610 -20.86 10.13 3.26
N GLN A 611 -19.80 10.92 3.04
CA GLN A 611 -19.75 12.35 3.37
C GLN A 611 -20.14 13.16 2.13
N GLU A 612 -21.18 13.97 2.25
CA GLU A 612 -21.65 14.93 1.25
C GLU A 612 -21.49 16.36 1.83
N ASP A 613 -21.52 17.40 0.99
CA ASP A 613 -21.24 18.79 1.41
C ASP A 613 -21.99 19.21 2.69
N ASN A 614 -23.27 18.84 2.83
CA ASN A 614 -24.09 19.23 3.97
C ASN A 614 -24.51 18.07 4.90
N TYR A 615 -24.26 16.83 4.49
CA TYR A 615 -24.83 15.64 5.13
C TYR A 615 -23.87 14.48 5.18
N PHE A 616 -23.96 13.69 6.24
CA PHE A 616 -23.46 12.33 6.30
C PHE A 616 -24.62 11.38 6.02
N THR A 617 -24.50 10.54 4.99
CA THR A 617 -25.53 9.61 4.58
C THR A 617 -25.02 8.18 4.70
N MET A 618 -25.67 7.35 5.52
CA MET A 618 -25.39 5.93 5.58
C MET A 618 -26.16 5.20 4.49
N LYS A 619 -25.47 4.48 3.60
CA LYS A 619 -26.06 3.78 2.45
C LYS A 619 -25.78 2.28 2.51
N SER A 620 -26.74 1.45 2.13
CA SER A 620 -26.51 0.02 1.96
C SER A 620 -25.54 -0.23 0.79
N THR A 621 -24.59 -1.14 0.97
CA THR A 621 -23.62 -1.54 -0.07
C THR A 621 -24.00 -2.83 -0.78
N ARG A 622 -25.00 -3.54 -0.24
CA ARG A 622 -25.57 -4.77 -0.81
C ARG A 622 -26.97 -5.01 -0.24
N PRO A 623 -27.78 -5.91 -0.83
CA PRO A 623 -29.09 -6.24 -0.28
C PRO A 623 -29.00 -6.79 1.15
N ILE A 624 -29.90 -6.35 2.03
CA ILE A 624 -29.99 -6.77 3.44
C ILE A 624 -31.37 -7.38 3.68
N VAL A 625 -31.40 -8.60 4.21
CA VAL A 625 -32.66 -9.33 4.46
C VAL A 625 -33.27 -8.87 5.78
N ALA A 626 -34.60 -8.84 5.85
CA ALA A 626 -35.33 -8.56 7.08
C ALA A 626 -34.87 -9.48 8.23
N GLY A 627 -34.47 -8.87 9.34
CA GLY A 627 -33.94 -9.54 10.54
C GLY A 627 -32.42 -9.56 10.63
N ASP A 628 -31.70 -9.27 9.54
CA ASP A 628 -30.24 -9.20 9.55
C ASP A 628 -29.74 -7.89 10.15
N GLU A 629 -28.56 -7.97 10.78
CA GLU A 629 -27.85 -6.81 11.30
C GLU A 629 -27.18 -6.02 10.17
N ILE A 630 -27.15 -4.71 10.34
CA ILE A 630 -26.53 -3.74 9.45
C ILE A 630 -25.13 -3.44 10.00
N PHE A 631 -24.12 -3.88 9.27
CA PHE A 631 -22.72 -3.77 9.64
C PHE A 631 -22.04 -2.69 8.80
N ASN A 632 -21.30 -1.82 9.49
CA ASN A 632 -20.28 -0.96 8.88
C ASN A 632 -18.97 -1.76 8.66
N THR A 633 -17.93 -1.10 8.17
CA THR A 633 -16.58 -1.64 8.09
C THR A 633 -15.58 -0.74 8.82
N TYR A 634 -14.65 -1.35 9.56
CA TYR A 634 -13.46 -0.65 10.10
C TYR A 634 -12.22 -0.83 9.20
N GLY A 635 -12.40 -1.47 8.03
CA GLY A 635 -11.31 -1.78 7.11
C GLY A 635 -10.60 -3.10 7.42
N GLU A 636 -9.47 -3.31 6.75
CA GLU A 636 -8.68 -4.54 6.79
C GLU A 636 -7.69 -4.52 7.97
N LEU A 637 -8.21 -4.65 9.19
CA LEU A 637 -7.41 -4.57 10.42
C LEU A 637 -7.04 -5.97 10.96
N PRO A 638 -5.79 -6.21 11.41
CA PRO A 638 -5.47 -7.44 12.14
C PRO A 638 -6.23 -7.48 13.47
N ARG A 639 -6.52 -8.68 13.99
CA ARG A 639 -7.26 -8.84 15.26
C ARG A 639 -6.54 -8.16 16.44
N SER A 640 -5.21 -8.07 16.40
CA SER A 640 -4.42 -7.32 17.38
C SER A 640 -4.80 -5.83 17.42
N ASP A 641 -4.91 -5.18 16.26
CA ASP A 641 -5.32 -3.78 16.16
C ASP A 641 -6.81 -3.60 16.44
N LEU A 642 -7.66 -4.56 16.03
CA LEU A 642 -9.08 -4.57 16.38
C LEU A 642 -9.27 -4.58 17.90
N LEU A 643 -8.51 -5.40 18.62
CA LEU A 643 -8.52 -5.47 20.07
C LEU A 643 -7.99 -4.20 20.72
N ARG A 644 -6.88 -3.65 20.18
CA ARG A 644 -6.27 -2.42 20.67
C ARG A 644 -7.21 -1.21 20.54
N ARG A 645 -7.83 -1.04 19.36
CA ARG A 645 -8.62 0.14 19.01
C ARG A 645 -10.07 0.03 19.47
N TYR A 646 -10.70 -1.15 19.33
CA TYR A 646 -12.14 -1.33 19.55
C TYR A 646 -12.47 -2.29 20.71
N GLY A 647 -11.49 -2.98 21.30
CA GLY A 647 -11.70 -3.79 22.50
C GLY A 647 -12.41 -5.13 22.26
N TYR A 648 -12.36 -5.65 21.03
CA TYR A 648 -12.87 -6.98 20.68
C TYR A 648 -12.02 -7.65 19.58
N VAL A 649 -12.28 -8.93 19.35
CA VAL A 649 -11.75 -9.68 18.18
C VAL A 649 -12.89 -10.42 17.50
N ALA A 650 -12.77 -10.64 16.20
CA ALA A 650 -13.74 -11.42 15.43
C ALA A 650 -13.02 -12.28 14.40
N ASP A 651 -13.55 -13.49 14.15
CA ASP A 651 -12.90 -14.47 13.27
C ASP A 651 -12.93 -14.03 11.80
N SER A 652 -13.87 -13.16 11.40
CA SER A 652 -13.92 -12.53 10.07
C SER A 652 -12.66 -11.70 9.74
N TYR A 653 -11.91 -11.28 10.76
CA TYR A 653 -10.66 -10.53 10.61
C TYR A 653 -9.40 -11.43 10.59
N THR A 654 -9.54 -12.75 10.75
CA THR A 654 -8.40 -13.69 10.82
C THR A 654 -7.51 -13.60 9.58
N GLN A 655 -8.09 -13.31 8.41
CA GLN A 655 -7.35 -13.17 7.14
C GLN A 655 -6.38 -11.97 7.12
N TYR A 656 -6.62 -10.96 7.95
CA TYR A 656 -5.81 -9.74 8.03
C TYR A 656 -4.79 -9.77 9.16
N ASP A 657 -4.72 -10.87 9.92
CA ASP A 657 -3.75 -11.00 11.00
C ASP A 657 -2.32 -10.81 10.49
N ILE A 658 -1.50 -10.23 11.35
CA ILE A 658 -0.08 -10.02 11.12
C ILE A 658 0.71 -10.57 12.31
N ALA A 659 1.93 -11.01 12.05
CA ALA A 659 2.93 -11.30 13.08
C ALA A 659 4.17 -10.43 12.85
N GLU A 660 4.62 -9.70 13.86
CA GLU A 660 5.75 -8.77 13.73
C GLU A 660 7.06 -9.41 14.19
N VAL A 661 8.15 -9.17 13.47
CA VAL A 661 9.52 -9.53 13.85
C VAL A 661 10.29 -8.25 14.14
N SER A 662 10.80 -8.06 15.37
CA SER A 662 11.52 -6.85 15.74
C SER A 662 12.94 -6.81 15.17
N LEU A 663 13.43 -5.61 14.88
CA LEU A 663 14.83 -5.38 14.50
C LEU A 663 15.78 -5.78 15.62
N GLU A 664 15.41 -5.52 16.88
CA GLU A 664 16.20 -5.90 18.07
C GLU A 664 16.50 -7.40 18.09
N LEU A 665 15.48 -8.24 17.85
CA LEU A 665 15.65 -9.70 17.78
C LEU A 665 16.63 -10.08 16.66
N ILE A 666 16.52 -9.47 15.49
CA ILE A 666 17.38 -9.76 14.34
C ILE A 666 18.83 -9.36 14.65
N GLU A 667 19.06 -8.19 15.25
CA GLU A 667 20.38 -7.74 15.64
C GLU A 667 21.01 -8.64 16.70
N ASP A 668 20.26 -9.08 17.70
CA ASP A 668 20.75 -9.96 18.75
C ASP A 668 21.11 -11.34 18.22
N LEU A 669 20.31 -11.88 17.31
CA LEU A 669 20.64 -13.11 16.61
C LEU A 669 21.87 -12.94 15.72
N ALA A 670 22.01 -11.82 15.01
CA ALA A 670 23.21 -11.52 14.25
C ALA A 670 24.46 -11.48 15.15
N LYS A 671 24.37 -10.86 16.34
CA LYS A 671 25.46 -10.88 17.36
C LYS A 671 25.79 -12.30 17.80
N SER A 672 24.76 -13.14 18.03
CA SER A 672 24.95 -14.54 18.41
C SER A 672 25.64 -15.38 17.32
N GLN A 673 25.48 -15.00 16.05
CA GLN A 673 26.15 -15.60 14.89
C GLN A 673 27.57 -15.02 14.66
N GLY A 674 28.10 -14.20 15.58
CA GLY A 674 29.47 -13.70 15.53
C GLY A 674 29.66 -12.32 14.89
N LEU A 675 28.59 -11.66 14.45
CA LEU A 675 28.68 -10.29 13.92
C LEU A 675 28.87 -9.28 15.05
N THR A 676 29.92 -8.46 14.98
CA THR A 676 30.10 -7.37 15.95
C THR A 676 29.12 -6.22 15.69
N ARG A 677 28.78 -5.43 16.71
CA ARG A 677 27.91 -4.25 16.59
C ARG A 677 28.31 -3.29 15.46
N LYS A 678 29.62 -3.07 15.28
CA LYS A 678 30.13 -2.21 14.19
C LYS A 678 29.83 -2.77 12.80
N ILE A 679 29.85 -4.09 12.66
CA ILE A 679 29.58 -4.77 11.39
C ILE A 679 28.08 -4.78 11.11
N ILE A 680 27.24 -4.98 12.14
CA ILE A 680 25.78 -4.86 12.02
C ILE A 680 25.40 -3.45 11.55
N GLN A 681 25.90 -2.40 12.20
CA GLN A 681 25.66 -1.02 11.77
C GLN A 681 26.12 -0.75 10.34
N LYS A 682 27.29 -1.26 9.96
CA LYS A 682 27.80 -1.17 8.58
C LYS A 682 26.89 -1.92 7.59
N ALA A 683 26.35 -3.08 7.98
CA ALA A 683 25.46 -3.87 7.15
C ALA A 683 24.11 -3.16 6.94
N LEU A 684 23.57 -2.54 7.98
CA LEU A 684 22.24 -1.92 7.97
C LEU A 684 22.23 -0.50 7.40
N ALA A 685 23.35 0.23 7.40
CA ALA A 685 23.41 1.60 6.87
C ALA A 685 22.88 1.73 5.42
N PRO A 686 23.20 0.86 4.46
CA PRO A 686 22.61 0.91 3.12
C PRO A 686 21.13 0.55 3.07
N VAL A 687 20.60 -0.16 4.07
CA VAL A 687 19.17 -0.50 4.18
C VAL A 687 18.39 0.71 4.72
N ASP A 688 18.99 1.41 5.67
CA ASP A 688 18.49 2.68 6.20
C ASP A 688 18.48 3.80 5.14
N GLU A 689 19.55 3.92 4.34
CA GLU A 689 19.65 4.90 3.25
C GLU A 689 18.54 4.79 2.19
N VAL A 690 17.89 3.62 2.07
CA VAL A 690 16.77 3.39 1.14
C VAL A 690 15.41 3.36 1.83
N GLY A 691 15.35 3.73 3.11
CA GLY A 691 14.11 3.79 3.90
C GLY A 691 13.50 2.44 4.22
N ALA A 692 14.29 1.36 4.19
CA ALA A 692 13.81 -0.01 4.43
C ALA A 692 14.16 -0.54 5.83
N LEU A 693 14.75 0.29 6.69
CA LEU A 693 15.06 -0.05 8.08
C LEU A 693 13.94 0.46 8.99
N ASP A 694 13.29 -0.46 9.69
CA ASP A 694 12.20 -0.19 10.64
C ASP A 694 12.44 -0.96 11.95
N ASP A 695 11.77 -0.56 13.03
CA ASP A 695 11.85 -1.18 14.36
C ASP A 695 11.23 -2.60 14.38
N GLY A 696 10.31 -2.88 13.46
CA GLY A 696 9.68 -4.19 13.30
C GLY A 696 9.12 -4.42 11.91
N TYR A 697 9.01 -5.69 11.51
CA TYR A 697 8.57 -6.10 10.17
C TYR A 697 7.35 -7.01 10.28
N ALA A 698 6.23 -6.60 9.68
CA ALA A 698 4.95 -7.31 9.76
C ALA A 698 4.84 -8.40 8.68
N LEU A 699 4.79 -9.66 9.08
CA LEU A 699 4.44 -10.80 8.23
C LEU A 699 2.92 -10.91 8.17
N GLN A 700 2.36 -10.85 6.96
CA GLN A 700 0.93 -10.98 6.73
C GLN A 700 0.54 -12.46 6.57
N ARG A 701 -0.70 -12.79 6.94
CA ARG A 701 -1.27 -14.11 6.67
C ARG A 701 -1.34 -14.35 5.15
N SER A 702 -0.89 -15.52 4.71
CA SER A 702 -0.87 -15.90 3.29
C SER A 702 -0.82 -17.41 3.14
N ASP A 703 -1.53 -17.93 2.14
CA ASP A 703 -1.52 -19.36 1.78
C ASP A 703 -0.37 -19.71 0.81
N SER A 704 0.49 -18.74 0.47
CA SER A 704 1.60 -18.98 -0.44
C SER A 704 2.62 -19.96 0.15
N HIS A 705 3.16 -20.82 -0.70
CA HIS A 705 4.25 -21.75 -0.38
C HIS A 705 5.61 -21.20 -0.86
N ASN A 706 5.65 -19.96 -1.31
CA ASN A 706 6.86 -19.28 -1.75
C ASN A 706 7.29 -18.27 -0.69
N ILE A 707 8.52 -18.44 -0.19
CA ILE A 707 9.08 -17.64 0.91
C ILE A 707 9.06 -16.13 0.63
N LYS A 708 9.17 -15.71 -0.64
CA LYS A 708 9.16 -14.28 -1.00
C LYS A 708 7.80 -13.62 -0.90
N ASP A 709 6.73 -14.42 -0.91
CA ASP A 709 5.37 -13.91 -0.77
C ASP A 709 4.95 -13.84 0.71
N LEU A 710 5.72 -14.49 1.60
CA LEU A 710 5.46 -14.54 3.05
C LEU A 710 6.27 -13.51 3.84
N ILE A 711 7.38 -13.04 3.29
CA ILE A 711 8.36 -12.22 3.99
C ILE A 711 8.41 -10.84 3.34
N PRO A 712 8.20 -9.75 4.10
CA PRO A 712 8.34 -8.39 3.60
C PRO A 712 9.69 -8.15 2.94
N THR A 713 9.70 -7.29 1.92
CA THR A 713 10.92 -7.02 1.14
C THR A 713 11.99 -6.37 2.02
N GLU A 714 11.57 -5.49 2.91
CA GLU A 714 12.35 -4.75 3.89
C GLU A 714 13.06 -5.72 4.85
N LEU A 715 12.31 -6.67 5.43
CA LEU A 715 12.88 -7.72 6.27
C LEU A 715 13.92 -8.55 5.50
N LEU A 716 13.62 -8.92 4.25
CA LEU A 716 14.53 -9.68 3.43
C LEU A 716 15.80 -8.88 3.08
N MET A 717 15.72 -7.55 2.95
CA MET A 717 16.87 -6.68 2.75
C MET A 717 17.79 -6.65 3.98
N VAL A 718 17.21 -6.54 5.18
CA VAL A 718 17.95 -6.63 6.45
C VAL A 718 18.69 -7.96 6.55
N ILE A 719 17.99 -9.09 6.33
CA ILE A 719 18.56 -10.44 6.37
C ILE A 719 19.72 -10.57 5.35
N LYS A 720 19.51 -10.13 4.11
CA LYS A 720 20.54 -10.16 3.05
C LYS A 720 21.77 -9.34 3.41
N ALA A 721 21.58 -8.16 3.96
CA ALA A 721 22.66 -7.26 4.32
C ALA A 721 23.54 -7.88 5.42
N LEU A 722 22.92 -8.44 6.46
CA LEU A 722 23.63 -9.11 7.56
C LEU A 722 24.36 -10.37 7.08
N CYS A 723 23.70 -11.23 6.30
CA CYS A 723 24.33 -12.44 5.76
C CYS A 723 25.49 -12.12 4.80
N LYS A 724 25.42 -11.01 4.06
CA LYS A 724 26.51 -10.56 3.19
C LYS A 724 27.78 -10.23 3.99
N GLU A 725 27.66 -9.49 5.09
CA GLU A 725 28.81 -9.17 5.93
C GLU A 725 29.30 -10.37 6.75
N ALA A 726 28.42 -11.32 7.09
CA ALA A 726 28.81 -12.59 7.72
C ALA A 726 29.70 -13.42 6.78
N ARG A 727 29.28 -13.62 5.52
CA ARG A 727 30.06 -14.36 4.51
C ARG A 727 31.41 -13.72 4.23
N ALA A 728 31.51 -12.39 4.27
CA ALA A 728 32.78 -11.68 4.07
C ALA A 728 33.84 -11.98 5.15
N GLN A 729 33.44 -12.53 6.31
CA GLN A 729 34.35 -12.89 7.42
C GLN A 729 34.87 -14.32 7.34
N GLU A 730 34.33 -15.19 6.49
CA GLU A 730 34.77 -16.58 6.32
C GLU A 730 35.60 -16.75 5.05
N PRO A 731 36.94 -16.65 5.12
CA PRO A 731 37.79 -16.90 3.96
C PRO A 731 37.83 -18.39 3.62
N GLY A 732 37.05 -18.81 2.62
CA GLY A 732 37.18 -20.13 2.00
C GLY A 732 35.90 -20.94 1.76
N ASP A 733 34.71 -20.37 1.99
CA ASP A 733 33.47 -21.09 1.69
C ASP A 733 33.25 -21.17 0.15
N PRO A 734 32.87 -22.33 -0.43
CA PRO A 734 32.62 -22.46 -1.86
C PRO A 734 31.52 -21.47 -2.27
N GLU A 735 31.57 -20.97 -3.51
CA GLU A 735 30.51 -20.16 -4.09
C GLU A 735 29.13 -20.81 -3.87
N GLU A 736 28.45 -20.40 -2.79
CA GLU A 736 27.08 -20.79 -2.53
C GLU A 736 26.26 -20.20 -3.69
N ALA A 737 25.70 -21.06 -4.55
CA ALA A 737 25.02 -20.57 -5.73
C ALA A 737 23.69 -19.92 -5.33
N ARG A 738 23.42 -18.73 -5.87
CA ARG A 738 22.10 -18.10 -5.71
C ARG A 738 21.07 -18.91 -6.47
N ILE A 739 19.99 -19.30 -5.78
CA ILE A 739 18.83 -19.92 -6.41
C ILE A 739 17.64 -19.01 -6.18
N ASP A 740 16.98 -18.61 -7.27
CA ASP A 740 15.94 -17.57 -7.26
C ASP A 740 16.40 -16.26 -6.61
N GLY A 741 17.70 -15.93 -6.65
CA GLY A 741 18.24 -14.70 -6.06
C GLY A 741 18.32 -14.69 -4.53
N LEU A 742 18.30 -15.87 -3.90
CA LEU A 742 18.48 -16.08 -2.47
C LEU A 742 19.59 -17.10 -2.20
N TYR A 743 20.30 -16.91 -1.09
CA TYR A 743 21.26 -17.89 -0.57
C TYR A 743 20.60 -18.80 0.48
N VAL A 744 21.09 -20.04 0.62
CA VAL A 744 20.65 -20.94 1.70
C VAL A 744 21.03 -20.38 3.07
N SER A 745 22.17 -19.70 3.18
CA SER A 745 22.56 -19.00 4.41
C SER A 745 21.56 -17.90 4.82
N GLU A 746 20.96 -17.21 3.86
CA GLU A 746 19.97 -16.13 4.10
C GLU A 746 18.66 -16.70 4.64
N ILE A 747 18.15 -17.75 3.98
CA ILE A 747 16.92 -18.40 4.44
C ILE A 747 17.16 -19.19 5.73
N SER A 748 18.37 -19.70 5.95
CA SER A 748 18.75 -20.32 7.23
C SER A 748 18.77 -19.31 8.37
N PHE A 749 19.32 -18.11 8.14
CA PHE A 749 19.28 -17.04 9.14
C PHE A 749 17.84 -16.57 9.40
N LEU A 750 17.04 -16.38 8.36
CA LEU A 750 15.61 -16.09 8.50
C LEU A 750 14.88 -17.19 9.30
N HIS A 751 15.15 -18.47 9.02
CA HIS A 751 14.58 -19.58 9.78
C HIS A 751 14.97 -19.52 11.26
N ILE A 752 16.22 -19.15 11.58
CA ILE A 752 16.67 -18.91 12.97
C ILE A 752 15.86 -17.76 13.60
N VAL A 753 15.68 -16.65 12.88
CA VAL A 753 14.85 -15.52 13.34
C VAL A 753 13.43 -15.98 13.65
N LEU A 754 12.79 -16.72 12.73
CA LEU A 754 11.42 -17.23 12.92
C LEU A 754 11.32 -18.20 14.10
N VAL A 755 12.30 -19.10 14.28
CA VAL A 755 12.32 -20.03 15.42
C VAL A 755 12.44 -19.29 16.75
N ASN A 756 13.33 -18.30 16.83
CA ASN A 756 13.49 -17.53 18.06
C ASN A 756 12.28 -16.63 18.31
N ARG A 757 11.70 -16.04 17.26
CA ARG A 757 10.47 -15.26 17.37
C ARG A 757 9.30 -16.09 17.92
N ILE A 758 9.12 -17.32 17.44
CA ILE A 758 8.14 -18.27 17.99
C ILE A 758 8.50 -18.60 19.46
N GLY A 759 9.78 -18.73 19.77
CA GLY A 759 10.28 -19.03 21.12
C GLY A 759 10.09 -17.91 22.14
N GLU A 760 9.80 -16.68 21.72
CA GLU A 760 9.39 -15.61 22.63
C GLU A 760 8.02 -15.88 23.24
N TYR A 761 7.18 -16.68 22.58
CA TYR A 761 5.88 -17.08 23.13
C TYR A 761 6.06 -18.13 24.24
N ALA A 762 5.58 -17.82 25.44
CA ALA A 762 5.57 -18.69 26.62
C ALA A 762 4.78 -20.01 26.46
N THR A 763 3.83 -20.07 25.54
CA THR A 763 3.00 -21.24 25.23
C THR A 763 3.12 -21.63 23.76
N SER A 764 2.88 -22.90 23.42
CA SER A 764 2.85 -23.36 22.04
C SER A 764 1.53 -22.98 21.33
N LEU A 765 1.49 -23.18 20.00
CA LEU A 765 0.25 -23.00 19.22
C LEU A 765 -0.80 -24.05 19.62
N GLU A 766 -0.37 -25.30 19.86
CA GLU A 766 -1.24 -26.40 20.26
C GLU A 766 -1.78 -26.23 21.68
N GLU A 767 -0.98 -25.67 22.59
CA GLU A 767 -1.41 -25.34 23.94
C GLU A 767 -2.48 -24.26 23.92
N ASP A 768 -2.24 -23.14 23.23
CA ASP A 768 -3.21 -22.05 23.11
C ASP A 768 -4.51 -22.50 22.44
N SER A 769 -4.43 -23.31 21.39
CA SER A 769 -5.62 -23.86 20.70
C SER A 769 -6.46 -24.71 21.65
N LYS A 770 -5.82 -25.60 22.42
CA LYS A 770 -6.52 -26.42 23.43
C LYS A 770 -7.12 -25.58 24.55
N PHE A 771 -6.42 -24.55 25.01
CA PHE A 771 -6.96 -23.64 26.02
C PHE A 771 -8.18 -22.90 25.49
N LEU A 772 -8.12 -22.37 24.26
CA LEU A 772 -9.25 -21.70 23.62
C LEU A 772 -10.46 -22.63 23.49
N GLU A 773 -10.26 -23.87 23.02
CA GLU A 773 -11.31 -24.88 22.95
C GLU A 773 -11.94 -25.14 24.33
N SER A 774 -11.13 -25.31 25.38
CA SER A 774 -11.62 -25.57 26.73
C SER A 774 -12.50 -24.44 27.29
N LEU A 775 -12.20 -23.19 26.92
CA LEU A 775 -12.98 -22.01 27.31
C LEU A 775 -14.30 -21.90 26.56
N THR A 776 -14.41 -22.48 25.35
CA THR A 776 -15.67 -22.45 24.59
C THR A 776 -16.72 -23.46 25.09
N THR A 777 -16.28 -24.50 25.81
CA THR A 777 -17.16 -25.54 26.37
C THR A 777 -17.81 -25.20 27.71
N ASP A 778 -17.33 -24.18 28.43
CA ASP A 778 -17.75 -23.88 29.81
C ASP A 778 -18.71 -22.67 29.84
N GLN A 779 -19.99 -22.89 29.54
CA GLN A 779 -21.03 -21.86 29.67
C GLN A 779 -21.63 -21.88 31.10
N GLY A 780 -21.13 -21.02 32.00
CA GLY A 780 -21.66 -20.93 33.35
C GLY A 780 -21.38 -19.61 34.09
N SER A 781 -22.48 -18.87 34.37
CA SER A 781 -22.67 -17.85 35.43
C SER A 781 -21.82 -16.56 35.42
N ALA A 782 -22.52 -15.42 35.30
CA ALA A 782 -21.98 -14.06 35.34
C ALA A 782 -21.40 -13.66 36.71
N THR A 783 -20.08 -13.52 36.76
CA THR A 783 -19.28 -12.86 37.82
C THR A 783 -17.99 -12.29 37.21
N ASP A 784 -17.14 -11.59 37.98
CA ASP A 784 -15.80 -11.09 37.61
C ASP A 784 -14.92 -12.08 36.83
N SER A 785 -15.15 -13.38 37.04
CA SER A 785 -14.51 -14.48 36.30
C SER A 785 -14.76 -14.40 34.79
N HIS A 786 -15.94 -13.93 34.36
CA HIS A 786 -16.35 -13.90 32.95
C HIS A 786 -15.59 -12.84 32.13
N THR A 787 -15.27 -11.69 32.71
CA THR A 787 -14.47 -10.66 32.01
C THR A 787 -13.04 -11.11 31.80
N LYS A 788 -12.42 -11.71 32.83
CA LYS A 788 -11.07 -12.27 32.72
C LYS A 788 -11.02 -13.40 31.69
N GLN A 789 -12.00 -14.31 31.73
CA GLN A 789 -12.12 -15.37 30.71
C GLN A 789 -12.32 -14.82 29.30
N ARG A 790 -13.12 -13.75 29.14
CA ARG A 790 -13.30 -13.08 27.84
C ARG A 790 -12.00 -12.43 27.36
N ARG A 791 -11.29 -11.68 28.20
CA ARG A 791 -9.99 -11.08 27.86
C ARG A 791 -8.96 -12.13 27.50
N LEU A 792 -8.88 -13.20 28.28
CA LEU A 792 -8.03 -14.35 27.99
C LEU A 792 -8.38 -14.98 26.63
N LYS A 793 -9.68 -15.15 26.31
CA LYS A 793 -10.14 -15.67 25.02
C LYS A 793 -9.66 -14.78 23.85
N MET A 794 -9.82 -13.46 23.98
CA MET A 794 -9.37 -12.52 22.94
C MET A 794 -7.85 -12.53 22.79
N ALA A 795 -7.10 -12.59 23.90
CA ALA A 795 -5.65 -12.71 23.89
C ALA A 795 -5.18 -14.01 23.23
N LEU A 796 -5.83 -15.14 23.53
CA LEU A 796 -5.58 -16.43 22.87
C LEU A 796 -5.81 -16.34 21.36
N GLN A 797 -6.92 -15.76 20.91
CA GLN A 797 -7.21 -15.60 19.48
C GLN A 797 -6.12 -14.79 18.75
N VAL A 798 -5.66 -13.68 19.34
CA VAL A 798 -4.53 -12.88 18.80
C VAL A 798 -3.24 -13.71 18.74
N ARG A 799 -2.84 -14.34 19.85
CA ARG A 799 -1.62 -15.17 19.91
C ARG A 799 -1.66 -16.32 18.90
N ILE A 800 -2.79 -17.00 18.75
CA ILE A 800 -2.97 -18.09 17.79
C ILE A 800 -2.77 -17.58 16.36
N GLY A 801 -3.40 -16.47 15.99
CA GLY A 801 -3.24 -15.87 14.66
C GLY A 801 -1.79 -15.54 14.33
N GLU A 802 -1.09 -14.87 15.26
CA GLU A 802 0.33 -14.54 15.12
C GLU A 802 1.20 -15.81 14.98
N LYS A 803 0.98 -16.81 15.83
CA LYS A 803 1.71 -18.08 15.81
C LYS A 803 1.49 -18.85 14.52
N GLU A 804 0.26 -18.90 14.00
CA GLU A 804 -0.05 -19.57 12.72
C GLU A 804 0.78 -18.99 11.57
N ILE A 805 0.87 -17.67 11.49
CA ILE A 805 1.68 -16.96 10.48
C ILE A 805 3.16 -17.33 10.62
N LEU A 806 3.70 -17.24 11.83
CA LEU A 806 5.11 -17.54 12.10
C LEU A 806 5.44 -19.02 11.81
N HIS A 807 4.57 -19.95 12.21
CA HIS A 807 4.74 -21.38 11.96
C HIS A 807 4.66 -21.72 10.47
N HIS A 808 3.78 -21.06 9.72
CA HIS A 808 3.70 -21.21 8.27
C HIS A 808 4.99 -20.72 7.59
N ALA A 809 5.41 -19.49 7.89
CA ALA A 809 6.66 -18.93 7.37
C ALA A 809 7.88 -19.80 7.71
N ARG A 810 7.96 -20.31 8.94
CA ARG A 810 9.03 -21.23 9.38
C ARG A 810 9.03 -22.52 8.56
N THR A 811 7.86 -23.12 8.37
CA THR A 811 7.70 -24.39 7.65
C THR A 811 8.10 -24.23 6.18
N VAL A 812 7.69 -23.14 5.54
CA VAL A 812 8.08 -22.83 4.15
C VAL A 812 9.58 -22.57 4.05
N ALA A 813 10.18 -21.83 4.98
CA ALA A 813 11.64 -21.63 5.03
C ALA A 813 12.39 -22.96 5.19
N GLU A 814 11.94 -23.84 6.09
CA GLU A 814 12.56 -25.15 6.33
C GLU A 814 12.46 -26.06 5.09
N GLN A 815 11.30 -26.11 4.44
CA GLN A 815 11.10 -26.88 3.20
C GLN A 815 11.98 -26.34 2.07
N TRP A 816 12.09 -25.01 1.96
CA TRP A 816 12.94 -24.36 0.98
C TRP A 816 14.41 -24.76 1.18
N ILE A 817 14.92 -24.68 2.42
CA ILE A 817 16.30 -25.09 2.77
C ILE A 817 16.53 -26.57 2.45
N LYS A 818 15.62 -27.47 2.86
CA LYS A 818 15.73 -28.91 2.63
C LYS A 818 15.78 -29.26 1.14
N THR A 819 14.87 -28.68 0.36
CA THR A 819 14.76 -28.93 -1.09
C THR A 819 16.04 -28.48 -1.79
N ARG A 820 16.55 -27.29 -1.48
CA ARG A 820 17.76 -26.76 -2.13
C ARG A 820 19.03 -27.51 -1.71
N ASN A 821 19.16 -27.90 -0.45
CA ASN A 821 20.29 -28.73 0.00
C ASN A 821 20.33 -30.11 -0.70
N ALA A 822 19.16 -30.72 -0.94
CA ALA A 822 19.07 -31.97 -1.70
C ALA A 822 19.50 -31.79 -3.17
N GLU A 823 19.08 -30.71 -3.82
CA GLU A 823 19.50 -30.37 -5.19
C GLU A 823 21.02 -30.17 -5.31
N PHE A 824 21.64 -29.47 -4.34
CA PHE A 824 23.10 -29.30 -4.30
C PHE A 824 23.84 -30.63 -4.10
N ALA A 825 23.33 -31.50 -3.23
CA ALA A 825 23.90 -32.83 -3.00
C ALA A 825 23.83 -33.71 -4.26
N GLU A 826 22.72 -33.68 -5.00
CA GLU A 826 22.56 -34.41 -6.26
C GLU A 826 23.48 -33.87 -7.37
N GLN A 827 23.64 -32.55 -7.49
CA GLN A 827 24.55 -31.93 -8.45
C GLN A 827 26.03 -32.25 -8.11
N GLY A 828 26.38 -32.27 -6.83
CA GLY A 828 27.70 -32.69 -6.35
C GLY A 828 27.98 -34.18 -6.62
N ALA A 829 26.97 -35.04 -6.46
CA ALA A 829 27.06 -36.46 -6.77
C ALA A 829 27.22 -36.72 -8.28
N LYS A 830 26.49 -35.99 -9.14
CA LYS A 830 26.62 -36.07 -10.61
C LYS A 830 27.99 -35.59 -11.11
N ARG A 831 28.58 -34.57 -10.46
CA ARG A 831 29.95 -34.12 -10.76
C ARG A 831 30.99 -35.19 -10.37
N LYS A 832 30.87 -35.81 -9.19
CA LYS A 832 31.77 -36.90 -8.77
C LYS A 832 31.66 -38.17 -9.62
N ALA A 833 30.47 -38.49 -10.14
CA ALA A 833 30.27 -39.64 -11.03
C ALA A 833 30.87 -39.46 -12.44
N ASN A 834 31.10 -38.21 -12.87
CA ASN A 834 31.75 -37.91 -14.15
C ASN A 834 33.29 -37.85 -14.06
N ASP A 835 33.86 -37.83 -12.85
CA ASP A 835 35.30 -37.75 -12.60
C ASP A 835 35.97 -39.11 -12.26
N GLU A 836 35.25 -40.24 -12.39
CA GLU A 836 35.90 -41.56 -12.29
C GLU A 836 36.72 -41.87 -13.56
N PRO A 837 38.01 -42.24 -13.46
CA PRO A 837 38.88 -42.41 -14.61
C PRO A 837 38.55 -43.71 -15.35
N ASN A 838 38.18 -43.56 -16.63
CA ASN A 838 37.95 -44.65 -17.57
C ASN A 838 39.26 -45.44 -17.79
N GLY A 839 39.40 -46.56 -17.09
CA GLY A 839 40.54 -47.45 -17.18
C GLY A 839 40.49 -48.36 -18.41
N ALA A 840 41.62 -48.39 -19.13
CA ALA A 840 42.09 -49.43 -20.04
C ALA A 840 41.57 -49.49 -21.50
N SER A 841 42.37 -48.95 -22.42
CA SER A 841 42.80 -49.71 -23.60
C SER A 841 44.20 -49.27 -24.04
N GLY A 842 45.12 -50.24 -24.15
CA GLY A 842 46.55 -50.00 -24.26
C GLY A 842 47.06 -49.70 -25.67
N ARG A 843 48.30 -49.18 -25.73
CA ARG A 843 49.24 -49.37 -26.84
C ARG A 843 50.69 -49.22 -26.36
N PRO A 844 51.65 -50.00 -26.88
CA PRO A 844 52.97 -50.14 -26.27
C PRO A 844 54.01 -49.16 -26.84
N GLY A 845 54.83 -48.64 -25.93
CA GLY A 845 56.28 -48.38 -26.02
C GLY A 845 56.86 -47.65 -27.23
N LYS A 846 57.53 -46.52 -26.97
CA LYS A 846 58.90 -46.28 -27.47
C LYS A 846 59.63 -45.15 -26.73
N ALA A 847 60.71 -45.58 -26.07
CA ALA A 847 62.04 -44.98 -25.98
C ALA A 847 62.21 -43.48 -25.64
N ALA A 848 62.94 -43.31 -24.55
CA ALA A 848 63.70 -42.14 -24.13
C ALA A 848 64.42 -41.38 -25.26
N LYS A 849 64.48 -40.05 -25.12
CA LYS A 849 65.74 -39.31 -25.18
C LYS A 849 65.63 -37.96 -24.49
N SER A 850 66.66 -37.71 -23.69
CA SER A 850 67.07 -36.49 -22.98
C SER A 850 66.95 -35.19 -23.78
N SER A 851 66.57 -34.11 -23.08
CA SER A 851 67.48 -33.04 -22.62
C SER A 851 66.71 -32.05 -21.78
#